data_AF-A0AAN6PR37-F1
#
_entry.id   AF-A0AAN6PR37-F1
#
_cell.length_a   1.000
_cell.length_b   1.000
_cell.length_c   1.000
_cell.angle_alpha   90.00
_cell.angle_beta   90.00
_cell.angle_gamma   90.00
#
_symmetry.space_group_name_H-M   'P 1'
#
loop_
_entity.id
_entity.type
_entity.pdbx_description
1 polymer ?
#
loop_
_entity_poly.entity_id
_entity_poly.type
_entity_poly.pdbx_seq_one_letter_code
_entity_poly.pdbx_strand_id
1 'polypeptide(L)'
;MASNPNHTRANALPQRPHAQHGQHQASSHQGQHQASSHTHAASSKASSSQSNLSAQVKHYEQLREQTVQAEAAMGFEHVCHRKATTDEIKANLILQQIKQEDLAIYRKHGARPDSLGQAHEYFYGDHFLSNVGLIEQTALFKLCQAMPKGAHLHIHFNANLAPGFLLGIAKNMTAMYIWSSEPLTDRAAFARCRIQFSILGPGELKAKNPAGAANLFSRGYKAYPQQEKGCGWMLFKDFFTTFPSAAGQVQGVDSNVDRWLQHKLVFHEEETHNSLQTADGAWKNFNTRTQMMKGLFNYKTAYVRYTQACLAEFARDNIQYAEIRPNFMQTNQVWEDEGSGRLDNEAIMRLIIAEYEAFQQTHRGKVFKGLKIIYCTPRSFGKDMVRLALNECLKFKRMFPEYIAGFDLVGEESKGFPLRHFTEEFLQFQSDCSAAHVSIPFLFHCGETLDKGTDTDGNLYDALLLGAKRIGHGFALAWHPLLMQKMKERGVCVELCPISNEILGLTPRVGGHAAYTLLANNVACTISTDNSTPFQSTLSHDFYQIMAGKRDMTLFGFRQLIEWSIEHSCLESAKKIKVKREWEAMWDAFVAGILKGAFGGRQAGASSSSSVAAPSGGGPGGGSGSSPGSGPGSGGHHVVAGHGGVSNGRVGSSSQSQGQGQVGGRGGGGRAQAGSSTAASSGSRQTRK
;
A
#
# COMPACT_ATOMS: atom_id res chain seq x y z
N MET A 1 28.09 42.59 -33.20
CA MET A 1 27.25 43.02 -34.35
C MET A 1 25.84 42.54 -34.03
N ALA A 2 25.02 43.43 -33.45
CA ALA A 2 23.92 44.16 -34.10
C ALA A 2 22.72 43.23 -34.39
N SER A 3 21.44 43.49 -34.04
CA SER A 3 20.73 44.65 -33.48
C SER A 3 19.24 44.28 -33.32
N ASN A 4 18.67 44.42 -32.10
CA ASN A 4 17.39 45.04 -31.65
C ASN A 4 16.05 45.02 -32.49
N PRO A 5 14.86 45.45 -31.97
CA PRO A 5 13.83 44.67 -31.24
C PRO A 5 12.35 44.93 -31.69
N ASN A 6 11.37 44.58 -30.81
CA ASN A 6 9.94 44.97 -30.71
C ASN A 6 8.85 44.11 -31.40
N HIS A 7 7.93 43.54 -30.61
CA HIS A 7 6.56 44.07 -30.44
C HIS A 7 5.70 43.27 -29.45
N THR A 8 5.10 43.99 -28.51
CA THR A 8 3.95 43.63 -27.66
C THR A 8 2.62 43.79 -28.42
N ARG A 9 1.64 42.90 -28.18
CA ARG A 9 0.21 43.26 -28.20
C ARG A 9 -0.70 42.19 -27.56
N ALA A 10 -1.57 42.67 -26.69
CA ALA A 10 -2.67 41.99 -26.00
C ALA A 10 -4.03 42.32 -26.65
N ASN A 11 -5.09 41.66 -26.15
CA ASN A 11 -6.56 41.78 -26.35
C ASN A 11 -7.17 40.57 -27.12
N ALA A 12 -8.34 40.01 -26.78
CA ALA A 12 -9.51 40.54 -26.08
C ALA A 12 -10.42 39.42 -25.50
N LEU A 13 -11.23 39.77 -24.48
CA LEU A 13 -12.51 39.14 -24.13
C LEU A 13 -13.59 40.25 -24.03
N PRO A 14 -14.89 39.97 -24.28
CA PRO A 14 -15.88 41.00 -24.58
C PRO A 14 -16.65 41.56 -23.36
N GLN A 15 -17.07 42.82 -23.51
CA GLN A 15 -17.93 43.64 -22.62
C GLN A 15 -19.43 43.25 -22.70
N ARG A 16 -20.31 43.57 -21.72
CA ARG A 16 -21.00 44.87 -21.43
C ARG A 16 -22.10 44.66 -20.33
N PRO A 17 -22.83 45.68 -19.82
CA PRO A 17 -22.49 47.09 -19.53
C PRO A 17 -22.98 47.62 -18.15
N HIS A 18 -22.59 48.88 -17.86
CA HIS A 18 -22.81 49.75 -16.70
C HIS A 18 -24.23 50.25 -16.41
N ALA A 19 -24.48 50.67 -15.16
CA ALA A 19 -25.04 52.00 -14.84
C ALA A 19 -24.66 52.45 -13.41
N GLN A 20 -24.39 53.75 -13.25
CA GLN A 20 -23.83 54.41 -12.07
C GLN A 20 -24.69 55.64 -11.70
N HIS A 21 -24.52 56.11 -10.46
CA HIS A 21 -24.68 57.47 -9.91
C HIS A 21 -25.94 57.86 -9.12
N GLY A 22 -25.66 58.53 -7.99
CA GLY A 22 -26.54 59.52 -7.38
C GLY A 22 -26.51 59.57 -5.84
N GLN A 23 -25.50 60.21 -5.25
CA GLN A 23 -25.58 60.71 -3.86
C GLN A 23 -26.23 62.10 -3.87
N HIS A 24 -27.09 62.41 -2.89
CA HIS A 24 -27.37 63.78 -2.48
C HIS A 24 -27.59 63.90 -0.97
N GLN A 25 -27.15 65.06 -0.47
CA GLN A 25 -26.90 65.47 0.90
C GLN A 25 -28.15 65.80 1.72
N ALA A 26 -27.96 65.77 3.03
CA ALA A 26 -28.89 66.12 4.08
C ALA A 26 -29.07 67.64 4.26
N SER A 27 -30.26 68.03 4.72
CA SER A 27 -30.49 69.27 5.47
C SER A 27 -31.55 69.04 6.54
N SER A 28 -31.29 69.63 7.70
CA SER A 28 -31.98 69.47 8.98
C SER A 28 -33.05 70.54 9.21
N HIS A 29 -34.22 70.17 9.75
CA HIS A 29 -35.08 71.09 10.49
C HIS A 29 -35.76 70.40 11.69
N GLN A 30 -35.75 71.13 12.80
CA GLN A 30 -36.28 70.75 14.12
C GLN A 30 -37.81 70.79 14.15
N GLY A 31 -38.41 69.86 14.91
CA GLY A 31 -39.79 69.90 15.36
C GLY A 31 -39.93 69.11 16.67
N GLN A 32 -40.42 69.77 17.70
CA GLN A 32 -40.53 69.30 19.09
C GLN A 32 -41.64 68.25 19.32
N HIS A 33 -41.39 67.39 20.31
CA HIS A 33 -42.31 66.71 21.23
C HIS A 33 -43.59 66.01 20.72
N GLN A 34 -43.60 64.68 20.80
CA GLN A 34 -44.61 63.93 21.57
C GLN A 34 -44.08 62.54 21.93
N ALA A 35 -43.77 62.35 23.22
CA ALA A 35 -43.47 61.05 23.81
C ALA A 35 -44.75 60.51 24.45
N SER A 36 -45.22 59.33 24.02
CA SER A 36 -45.93 58.30 24.80
C SER A 36 -46.80 57.39 23.90
N SER A 37 -46.23 56.29 23.39
CA SER A 37 -46.96 55.05 23.01
C SER A 37 -46.08 54.00 22.29
N HIS A 38 -44.82 54.29 21.93
CA HIS A 38 -44.01 53.40 21.11
C HIS A 38 -43.22 52.28 21.82
N THR A 39 -43.28 52.18 23.15
CA THR A 39 -42.49 51.17 23.88
C THR A 39 -43.13 49.77 23.90
N HIS A 40 -44.47 49.64 23.78
CA HIS A 40 -45.13 48.33 23.79
C HIS A 40 -45.20 47.64 22.41
N ALA A 41 -45.33 48.39 21.31
CA ALA A 41 -45.40 47.81 19.96
C ALA A 41 -44.02 47.38 19.40
N ALA A 42 -42.93 48.02 19.85
CA ALA A 42 -41.57 47.62 19.51
C ALA A 42 -41.16 46.33 20.25
N SER A 43 -41.59 46.17 21.51
CA SER A 43 -41.34 44.97 22.31
C SER A 43 -42.07 43.73 21.79
N SER A 44 -43.33 43.87 21.34
CA SER A 44 -44.08 42.74 20.75
C SER A 44 -43.59 42.33 19.36
N LYS A 45 -43.13 43.28 18.53
CA LYS A 45 -42.49 42.99 17.23
C LYS A 45 -41.08 42.41 17.38
N ALA A 46 -40.33 42.81 18.40
CA ALA A 46 -39.02 42.24 18.72
C ALA A 46 -39.14 40.82 19.32
N SER A 47 -40.16 40.59 20.14
CA SER A 47 -40.53 39.27 20.67
C SER A 47 -41.01 38.31 19.56
N SER A 48 -41.86 38.78 18.64
CA SER A 48 -42.32 37.96 17.53
C SER A 48 -41.19 37.67 16.52
N SER A 49 -40.30 38.63 16.25
CA SER A 49 -39.12 38.42 15.41
C SER A 49 -38.07 37.50 16.06
N GLN A 50 -37.84 37.59 17.38
CA GLN A 50 -37.00 36.63 18.11
C GLN A 50 -37.60 35.22 18.13
N SER A 51 -38.92 35.09 18.28
CA SER A 51 -39.59 33.79 18.22
C SER A 51 -39.50 33.14 16.83
N ASN A 52 -39.60 33.95 15.77
CA ASN A 52 -39.44 33.51 14.39
C ASN A 52 -37.98 33.10 14.09
N LEU A 53 -37.00 33.88 14.54
CA LEU A 53 -35.59 33.52 14.42
C LEU A 53 -35.26 32.23 15.19
N SER A 54 -35.80 32.04 16.40
CA SER A 54 -35.61 30.80 17.17
C SER A 54 -36.17 29.57 16.44
N ALA A 55 -37.34 29.69 15.81
CA ALA A 55 -37.93 28.62 15.00
C ALA A 55 -37.08 28.33 13.75
N GLN A 56 -36.60 29.36 13.07
CA GLN A 56 -35.71 29.23 11.91
C GLN A 56 -34.38 28.54 12.28
N VAL A 57 -33.77 28.92 13.41
CA VAL A 57 -32.55 28.26 13.92
C VAL A 57 -32.80 26.80 14.21
N LYS A 58 -33.90 26.45 14.89
CA LYS A 58 -34.26 25.03 15.15
C LYS A 58 -34.45 24.25 13.85
N HIS A 59 -35.12 24.84 12.85
CA HIS A 59 -35.31 24.20 11.56
C HIS A 59 -33.99 24.00 10.81
N TYR A 60 -33.10 25.01 10.83
CA TYR A 60 -31.76 24.89 10.28
C TYR A 60 -30.94 23.78 10.96
N GLU A 61 -30.95 23.71 12.30
CA GLU A 61 -30.24 22.65 13.03
C GLU A 61 -30.78 21.26 12.70
N GLN A 62 -32.11 21.12 12.56
CA GLN A 62 -32.72 19.86 12.10
C GLN A 62 -32.26 19.49 10.68
N LEU A 63 -32.28 20.43 9.74
CA LEU A 63 -31.81 20.19 8.36
C LEU A 63 -30.32 19.83 8.34
N ARG A 64 -29.51 20.52 9.15
CA ARG A 64 -28.07 20.25 9.29
C ARG A 64 -27.84 18.84 9.85
N GLU A 65 -28.53 18.47 10.92
CA GLU A 65 -28.44 17.13 11.51
C GLU A 65 -28.85 16.05 10.52
N GLN A 66 -29.98 16.22 9.82
CA GLN A 66 -30.45 15.29 8.79
C GLN A 66 -29.42 15.13 7.66
N THR A 67 -28.82 16.24 7.20
CA THR A 67 -27.81 16.21 6.13
C THR A 67 -26.54 15.48 6.57
N VAL A 68 -26.04 15.78 7.78
CA VAL A 68 -24.86 15.10 8.36
C VAL A 68 -25.13 13.60 8.54
N GLN A 69 -26.31 13.23 9.02
CA GLN A 69 -26.69 11.81 9.19
C GLN A 69 -26.81 11.10 7.84
N ALA A 70 -27.37 11.76 6.82
CA ALA A 70 -27.48 11.20 5.47
C ALA A 70 -26.10 10.94 4.85
N GLU A 71 -25.16 11.89 4.99
CA GLU A 71 -23.79 11.71 4.52
C GLU A 71 -23.07 10.59 5.29
N ALA A 72 -23.19 10.56 6.62
CA ALA A 72 -22.63 9.49 7.44
C ALA A 72 -23.22 8.11 7.10
N ALA A 73 -24.49 8.03 6.67
CA ALA A 73 -25.13 6.80 6.21
C ALA A 73 -24.61 6.30 4.86
N MET A 74 -24.06 7.20 4.04
CA MET A 74 -23.40 6.86 2.77
C MET A 74 -21.94 6.44 2.95
N GLY A 75 -21.31 6.83 4.07
CA GLY A 75 -19.90 6.58 4.35
C GLY A 75 -19.53 5.10 4.39
N PHE A 76 -18.30 4.78 3.97
CA PHE A 76 -17.81 3.41 3.88
C PHE A 76 -17.88 2.63 5.20
N GLU A 77 -17.62 3.28 6.33
CA GLU A 77 -17.62 2.64 7.65
C GLU A 77 -19.02 2.48 8.27
N HIS A 78 -20.09 2.99 7.63
CA HIS A 78 -21.42 3.05 8.22
C HIS A 78 -21.93 1.70 8.74
N VAL A 79 -21.73 0.63 7.96
CA VAL A 79 -22.18 -0.71 8.33
C VAL A 79 -21.44 -1.22 9.55
N CYS A 80 -20.12 -0.99 9.61
CA CYS A 80 -19.29 -1.37 10.75
C CYS A 80 -19.67 -0.56 12.00
N HIS A 81 -19.85 0.75 11.88
CA HIS A 81 -20.28 1.61 12.98
C HIS A 81 -21.65 1.19 13.54
N ARG A 82 -22.63 0.92 12.67
CA ARG A 82 -23.99 0.51 13.11
C ARG A 82 -24.00 -0.85 13.81
N LYS A 83 -23.12 -1.76 13.42
CA LYS A 83 -22.99 -3.10 14.01
C LYS A 83 -22.02 -3.15 15.20
N ALA A 84 -21.39 -2.03 15.53
CA ALA A 84 -20.36 -1.98 16.55
C ALA A 84 -20.90 -2.43 17.91
N THR A 85 -20.15 -3.30 18.57
CA THR A 85 -20.40 -3.67 19.96
C THR A 85 -20.07 -2.50 20.89
N THR A 86 -20.59 -2.53 22.13
CA THR A 86 -20.23 -1.55 23.16
C THR A 86 -18.72 -1.49 23.40
N ASP A 87 -18.04 -2.63 23.29
CA ASP A 87 -16.59 -2.73 23.49
C ASP A 87 -15.81 -2.10 22.33
N GLU A 88 -16.27 -2.28 21.09
CA GLU A 88 -15.70 -1.59 19.93
C GLU A 88 -15.89 -0.07 20.00
N ILE A 89 -17.06 0.39 20.47
CA ILE A 89 -17.32 1.83 20.68
C ILE A 89 -16.33 2.40 21.71
N LYS A 90 -16.15 1.72 22.84
CA LYS A 90 -15.17 2.12 23.88
C LYS A 90 -13.73 2.07 23.36
N ALA A 91 -13.37 1.02 22.63
CA ALA A 91 -12.04 0.89 22.04
C ALA A 91 -11.76 1.98 21.01
N ASN A 92 -12.76 2.38 20.22
CA ASN A 92 -12.63 3.52 19.31
C ASN A 92 -12.34 4.82 20.06
N LEU A 93 -13.02 5.09 21.19
CA LEU A 93 -12.74 6.28 22.01
C LEU A 93 -11.28 6.28 22.51
N ILE A 94 -10.77 5.13 22.97
CA ILE A 94 -9.37 4.98 23.39
C ILE A 94 -8.43 5.20 22.20
N LEU A 95 -8.72 4.65 21.02
CA LEU A 95 -7.94 4.86 19.81
C LEU A 95 -7.87 6.36 19.45
N GLN A 96 -9.00 7.08 19.51
CA GLN A 96 -9.02 8.52 19.26
C GLN A 96 -8.20 9.30 20.30
N GLN A 97 -8.21 8.87 21.56
CA GLN A 97 -7.36 9.43 22.61
C GLN A 97 -5.87 9.17 22.32
N ILE A 98 -5.50 7.95 21.94
CA ILE A 98 -4.13 7.59 21.52
C ILE A 98 -3.65 8.52 20.42
N LYS A 99 -4.47 8.77 19.37
CA LYS A 99 -4.14 9.72 18.30
C LYS A 99 -3.82 11.13 18.82
N GLN A 100 -4.52 11.60 19.87
CA GLN A 100 -4.24 12.91 20.47
C GLN A 100 -2.98 12.90 21.35
N GLU A 101 -2.77 11.82 22.12
CA GLU A 101 -1.61 11.66 23.00
C GLU A 101 -0.30 11.56 22.19
N ASP A 102 -0.33 10.83 21.06
CA ASP A 102 0.83 10.67 20.17
C ASP A 102 1.31 12.00 19.58
N LEU A 103 0.48 13.06 19.52
CA LEU A 103 0.91 14.39 19.10
C LEU A 103 2.07 14.94 19.95
N ALA A 104 2.19 14.50 21.20
CA ALA A 104 3.30 14.90 22.08
C ALA A 104 4.66 14.43 21.55
N ILE A 105 4.72 13.28 20.85
CA ILE A 105 5.95 12.74 20.25
C ILE A 105 6.46 13.71 19.17
N TYR A 106 5.56 14.14 18.29
CA TYR A 106 5.88 15.06 17.20
C TYR A 106 6.26 16.45 17.73
N ARG A 107 5.48 17.00 18.69
CA ARG A 107 5.80 18.29 19.32
C ARG A 107 7.16 18.28 20.03
N LYS A 108 7.50 17.18 20.70
CA LYS A 108 8.80 17.02 21.38
C LYS A 108 9.96 16.95 20.39
N HIS A 109 9.75 16.40 19.19
CA HIS A 109 10.75 16.38 18.15
C HIS A 109 11.08 17.79 17.63
N GLY A 110 10.10 18.71 17.70
CA GLY A 110 10.28 20.13 17.43
C GLY A 110 9.77 20.51 16.04
N ALA A 111 10.49 21.45 15.40
CA ALA A 111 10.15 21.98 14.09
C ALA A 111 11.35 21.90 13.15
N ARG A 112 11.09 21.83 11.84
CA ARG A 112 12.10 21.90 10.79
C ARG A 112 11.99 23.22 10.01
N PRO A 113 13.11 23.86 9.63
CA PRO A 113 13.06 25.04 8.79
C PRO A 113 12.71 24.67 7.34
N ASP A 114 11.96 25.52 6.65
CA ASP A 114 11.85 25.49 5.20
C ASP A 114 13.03 26.21 4.52
N SER A 115 12.95 26.36 3.18
CA SER A 115 13.98 27.03 2.39
C SER A 115 14.19 28.52 2.72
N LEU A 116 13.24 29.15 3.42
CA LEU A 116 13.33 30.54 3.90
C LEU A 116 13.68 30.63 5.38
N GLY A 117 13.91 29.49 6.05
CA GLY A 117 14.19 29.41 7.48
C GLY A 117 12.95 29.48 8.38
N GLN A 118 11.73 29.44 7.81
CA GLN A 118 10.52 29.41 8.61
C GLN A 118 10.34 28.02 9.24
N ALA A 119 10.11 27.98 10.55
CA ALA A 119 9.93 26.74 11.29
C ALA A 119 8.53 26.13 11.08
N HIS A 120 8.48 24.84 10.74
CA HIS A 120 7.27 24.04 10.58
C HIS A 120 7.29 22.85 11.54
N GLU A 121 6.27 22.74 12.40
CA GLU A 121 6.16 21.62 13.35
C GLU A 121 5.93 20.30 12.63
N TYR A 122 6.49 19.23 13.19
CA TYR A 122 6.14 17.87 12.76
C TYR A 122 4.72 17.52 13.21
N PHE A 123 4.02 16.74 12.39
CA PHE A 123 2.73 16.17 12.75
C PHE A 123 2.56 14.78 12.13
N TYR A 124 1.62 14.01 12.66
CA TYR A 124 1.45 12.58 12.35
C TYR A 124 1.11 12.26 10.89
N GLY A 125 0.46 13.17 10.16
CA GLY A 125 0.16 13.06 8.72
C GLY A 125 1.16 13.75 7.79
N ASP A 126 2.36 14.05 8.29
CA ASP A 126 3.48 14.59 7.51
C ASP A 126 4.15 13.49 6.65
N HIS A 127 5.09 13.89 5.77
CA HIS A 127 5.89 13.04 4.90
C HIS A 127 6.38 11.78 5.61
N PHE A 128 6.12 10.62 5.02
CA PHE A 128 6.40 9.32 5.59
C PHE A 128 7.89 9.15 5.93
N LEU A 129 8.80 9.45 5.00
CA LEU A 129 10.24 9.26 5.21
C LEU A 129 10.82 10.21 6.27
N SER A 130 10.26 11.41 6.42
CA SER A 130 10.60 12.32 7.53
C SER A 130 10.11 11.78 8.89
N ASN A 131 9.00 11.06 8.88
CA ASN A 131 8.28 10.66 10.08
C ASN A 131 8.51 9.22 10.52
N VAL A 132 9.07 8.34 9.69
CA VAL A 132 9.10 6.88 9.96
C VAL A 132 9.65 6.55 11.35
N GLY A 133 10.77 7.16 11.75
CA GLY A 133 11.35 6.97 13.07
C GLY A 133 10.51 7.54 14.23
N LEU A 134 9.65 8.54 13.98
CA LEU A 134 8.69 9.05 14.96
C LEU A 134 7.45 8.16 15.04
N ILE A 135 6.94 7.71 13.88
CA ILE A 135 5.80 6.80 13.76
C ILE A 135 6.05 5.54 14.58
N GLU A 136 7.24 4.94 14.47
CA GLU A 136 7.62 3.72 15.19
C GLU A 136 7.62 3.87 16.73
N GLN A 137 7.65 5.11 17.25
CA GLN A 137 7.56 5.39 18.68
C GLN A 137 6.12 5.50 19.19
N THR A 138 5.15 5.69 18.28
CA THR A 138 3.76 5.98 18.62
C THR A 138 3.01 4.78 19.18
N ALA A 139 2.05 5.06 20.06
CA ALA A 139 1.07 4.07 20.53
C ALA A 139 0.18 3.59 19.37
N LEU A 140 -0.20 4.49 18.46
CA LEU A 140 -1.00 4.16 17.29
C LEU A 140 -0.29 3.16 16.36
N PHE A 141 1.02 3.29 16.15
CA PHE A 141 1.75 2.32 15.33
C PHE A 141 1.84 0.95 16.00
N LYS A 142 2.06 0.87 17.32
CA LYS A 142 2.00 -0.39 18.07
C LYS A 142 0.62 -1.06 17.96
N LEU A 143 -0.44 -0.26 18.03
CA LEU A 143 -1.81 -0.71 17.79
C LEU A 143 -1.96 -1.25 16.36
N CYS A 144 -1.42 -0.55 15.36
CA CYS A 144 -1.40 -1.04 13.98
C CYS A 144 -0.66 -2.39 13.91
N GLN A 145 0.52 -2.55 14.49
CA GLN A 145 1.29 -3.81 14.49
C GLN A 145 0.52 -4.98 15.11
N ALA A 146 -0.24 -4.75 16.17
CA ALA A 146 -1.03 -5.79 16.83
C ALA A 146 -2.36 -6.12 16.12
N MET A 147 -2.88 -5.20 15.31
CA MET A 147 -4.17 -5.34 14.63
C MET A 147 -4.16 -6.52 13.65
N PRO A 148 -5.15 -7.43 13.68
CA PRO A 148 -5.28 -8.48 12.66
C PRO A 148 -5.73 -7.85 11.34
N LYS A 149 -4.84 -7.84 10.35
CA LYS A 149 -5.01 -7.02 9.12
C LYS A 149 -5.85 -7.68 8.03
N GLY A 150 -6.30 -8.91 8.24
CA GLY A 150 -7.02 -9.69 7.23
C GLY A 150 -6.09 -10.07 6.09
N ALA A 151 -6.32 -9.51 4.90
CA ALA A 151 -5.61 -9.87 3.69
C ALA A 151 -4.69 -8.75 3.17
N HIS A 152 -3.49 -9.14 2.73
CA HIS A 152 -2.57 -8.26 2.02
C HIS A 152 -2.60 -8.60 0.53
N LEU A 153 -3.24 -7.74 -0.27
CA LEU A 153 -3.62 -8.06 -1.65
C LEU A 153 -2.73 -7.43 -2.73
N HIS A 154 -1.84 -6.51 -2.35
CA HIS A 154 -0.91 -5.87 -3.28
C HIS A 154 0.55 -5.87 -2.81
N ILE A 155 1.29 -6.90 -3.22
CA ILE A 155 2.68 -7.12 -2.82
C ILE A 155 3.52 -7.52 -4.04
N HIS A 156 4.58 -6.78 -4.35
CA HIS A 156 5.61 -7.25 -5.28
C HIS A 156 6.59 -8.14 -4.52
N PHE A 157 6.64 -9.42 -4.91
CA PHE A 157 7.25 -10.46 -4.10
C PHE A 157 8.74 -10.24 -3.84
N ASN A 158 9.47 -9.63 -4.77
CA ASN A 158 10.92 -9.41 -4.69
C ASN A 158 11.33 -8.13 -3.94
N ALA A 159 10.38 -7.43 -3.30
CA ALA A 159 10.56 -6.07 -2.78
C ALA A 159 9.89 -5.81 -1.41
N ASN A 160 9.61 -6.86 -0.64
CA ASN A 160 8.83 -6.85 0.59
C ASN A 160 9.61 -7.00 1.92
N LEU A 161 10.96 -6.92 1.94
CA LEU A 161 11.77 -7.16 3.16
C LEU A 161 12.68 -5.99 3.51
N ALA A 162 13.30 -6.04 4.69
CA ALA A 162 14.28 -5.03 5.11
C ALA A 162 15.44 -4.88 4.08
N PRO A 163 15.91 -3.64 3.79
CA PRO A 163 16.89 -3.38 2.72
C PRO A 163 18.20 -4.17 2.81
N GLY A 164 18.68 -4.43 4.03
CA GLY A 164 19.91 -5.18 4.27
C GLY A 164 19.80 -6.69 4.06
N PHE A 165 18.58 -7.26 3.96
CA PHE A 165 18.38 -8.71 3.98
C PHE A 165 19.07 -9.42 2.82
N LEU A 166 18.77 -9.01 1.58
CA LEU A 166 19.36 -9.63 0.39
C LEU A 166 20.85 -9.31 0.23
N LEU A 167 21.28 -8.13 0.63
CA LEU A 167 22.71 -7.76 0.67
C LEU A 167 23.49 -8.71 1.60
N GLY A 168 22.92 -9.05 2.76
CA GLY A 168 23.52 -9.99 3.71
C GLY A 168 23.69 -11.40 3.12
N ILE A 169 22.75 -11.86 2.29
CA ILE A 169 22.87 -13.14 1.58
C ILE A 169 23.98 -13.04 0.52
N ALA A 170 23.93 -12.00 -0.32
CA ALA A 170 24.83 -11.82 -1.47
C ALA A 170 26.32 -11.85 -1.09
N LYS A 171 26.69 -11.35 0.09
CA LYS A 171 28.08 -11.35 0.59
C LYS A 171 28.70 -12.73 0.73
N ASN A 172 27.88 -13.75 0.96
CA ASN A 172 28.34 -15.11 1.22
C ASN A 172 28.39 -15.96 -0.06
N MET A 173 27.99 -15.40 -1.19
CA MET A 173 27.92 -16.12 -2.46
C MET A 173 29.26 -16.05 -3.20
N THR A 174 29.75 -17.20 -3.64
CA THR A 174 31.01 -17.39 -4.38
C THR A 174 30.95 -16.85 -5.80
N ALA A 175 29.79 -16.98 -6.46
CA ALA A 175 29.57 -16.56 -7.84
C ALA A 175 28.80 -15.23 -7.95
N MET A 176 28.75 -14.42 -6.89
CA MET A 176 28.07 -13.12 -6.90
C MET A 176 28.99 -12.02 -7.42
N TYR A 177 28.52 -11.30 -8.43
CA TYR A 177 29.22 -10.19 -9.03
C TYR A 177 28.43 -8.90 -8.88
N ILE A 178 29.17 -7.78 -8.82
CA ILE A 178 28.66 -6.43 -8.77
C ILE A 178 29.13 -5.64 -10.00
N TRP A 179 28.26 -4.79 -10.51
CA TRP A 179 28.53 -3.90 -11.63
C TRP A 179 28.15 -2.46 -11.27
N SER A 180 28.89 -1.50 -11.83
CA SER A 180 28.63 -0.08 -11.70
C SER A 180 28.51 0.58 -13.08
N SER A 181 27.59 1.52 -13.24
CA SER A 181 27.47 2.31 -14.47
C SER A 181 28.62 3.30 -14.70
N GLU A 182 29.47 3.52 -13.69
CA GLU A 182 30.59 4.47 -13.73
C GLU A 182 31.79 3.94 -12.90
N PRO A 183 33.02 4.35 -13.21
CA PRO A 183 34.17 4.10 -12.32
C PRO A 183 33.99 4.81 -10.98
N LEU A 184 34.17 4.08 -9.88
CA LEU A 184 33.99 4.60 -8.52
C LEU A 184 35.27 5.29 -8.03
N THR A 185 35.58 6.43 -8.63
CA THR A 185 36.87 7.14 -8.41
C THR A 185 36.73 8.51 -7.75
N ASP A 186 35.52 9.06 -7.69
CA ASP A 186 35.25 10.37 -7.08
C ASP A 186 33.83 10.43 -6.49
N ARG A 187 33.59 11.43 -5.65
CA ARG A 187 32.33 11.59 -4.90
C ARG A 187 31.10 11.62 -5.81
N ALA A 188 31.20 12.27 -6.97
CA ALA A 188 30.07 12.37 -7.90
C ALA A 188 29.77 11.00 -8.54
N ALA A 189 30.78 10.23 -8.91
CA ALA A 189 30.59 8.88 -9.41
C ALA A 189 29.99 7.94 -8.34
N PHE A 190 30.47 7.99 -7.09
CA PHE A 190 29.85 7.25 -5.99
C PHE A 190 28.38 7.64 -5.77
N ALA A 191 28.02 8.90 -5.97
CA ALA A 191 26.64 9.38 -5.83
C ALA A 191 25.74 8.98 -7.01
N ARG A 192 26.19 9.15 -8.27
CA ARG A 192 25.37 8.94 -9.48
C ARG A 192 25.32 7.50 -9.97
N CYS A 193 26.33 6.68 -9.64
CA CYS A 193 26.42 5.34 -10.17
C CYS A 193 25.16 4.52 -9.87
N ARG A 194 24.76 3.75 -10.89
CA ARG A 194 23.79 2.67 -10.75
C ARG A 194 24.54 1.38 -10.45
N ILE A 195 24.04 0.63 -9.47
CA ILE A 195 24.61 -0.64 -9.06
C ILE A 195 23.69 -1.78 -9.47
N GLN A 196 24.29 -2.86 -9.96
CA GLN A 196 23.59 -4.10 -10.26
C GLN A 196 24.35 -5.30 -9.71
N PHE A 197 23.62 -6.36 -9.43
CA PHE A 197 24.14 -7.64 -8.97
C PHE A 197 23.75 -8.75 -9.94
N SER A 198 24.53 -9.84 -9.97
CA SER A 198 24.16 -11.05 -10.70
C SER A 198 25.00 -12.21 -10.20
N ILE A 199 24.40 -13.39 -10.12
CA ILE A 199 25.15 -14.63 -10.24
C ILE A 199 25.63 -14.77 -11.68
N LEU A 200 26.92 -15.07 -11.90
CA LEU A 200 27.49 -15.32 -13.22
C LEU A 200 28.28 -16.63 -13.22
N GLY A 201 27.85 -17.59 -14.03
CA GLY A 201 28.63 -18.80 -14.29
C GLY A 201 29.87 -18.51 -15.14
N PRO A 202 30.85 -19.43 -15.23
CA PRO A 202 32.13 -19.20 -15.92
C PRO A 202 31.99 -18.72 -17.38
N GLY A 203 31.02 -19.26 -18.12
CA GLY A 203 30.76 -18.86 -19.50
C GLY A 203 30.20 -17.44 -19.63
N GLU A 204 29.20 -17.08 -18.81
CA GLU A 204 28.64 -15.72 -18.80
C GLU A 204 29.66 -14.70 -18.29
N LEU A 205 30.43 -15.06 -17.26
CA LEU A 205 31.50 -14.22 -16.75
C LEU A 205 32.52 -13.94 -17.84
N LYS A 206 32.99 -14.96 -18.58
CA LYS A 206 33.93 -14.76 -19.69
C LYS A 206 33.36 -13.85 -20.78
N ALA A 207 32.06 -13.98 -21.08
CA ALA A 207 31.38 -13.13 -22.06
C ALA A 207 31.26 -11.67 -21.60
N LYS A 208 30.98 -11.45 -20.31
CA LYS A 208 30.85 -10.12 -19.69
C LYS A 208 32.21 -9.53 -19.27
N ASN A 209 33.25 -10.34 -19.12
CA ASN A 209 34.59 -9.91 -18.75
C ASN A 209 35.63 -10.43 -19.77
N PRO A 210 35.53 -10.04 -21.05
CA PRO A 210 36.43 -10.53 -22.09
C PRO A 210 37.89 -10.09 -21.86
N ALA A 211 38.10 -8.99 -21.15
CA ALA A 211 39.42 -8.45 -20.79
C ALA A 211 39.95 -8.98 -19.43
N GLY A 212 39.26 -9.93 -18.80
CA GLY A 212 39.60 -10.45 -17.47
C GLY A 212 38.89 -9.70 -16.34
N ALA A 213 39.35 -9.92 -15.10
CA ALA A 213 38.70 -9.39 -13.90
C ALA A 213 38.59 -7.85 -13.92
N ALA A 214 37.39 -7.34 -13.66
CA ALA A 214 37.13 -5.91 -13.59
C ALA A 214 37.39 -5.38 -12.18
N ASN A 215 37.86 -4.13 -12.08
CA ASN A 215 38.00 -3.40 -10.83
C ASN A 215 37.22 -2.08 -10.93
N LEU A 216 36.10 -1.97 -10.21
CA LEU A 216 35.22 -0.80 -10.26
C LEU A 216 35.89 0.49 -9.74
N PHE A 217 36.96 0.39 -8.95
CA PHE A 217 37.67 1.54 -8.38
C PHE A 217 38.82 2.03 -9.28
N SER A 218 39.07 1.38 -10.42
CA SER A 218 40.10 1.80 -11.37
C SER A 218 39.59 2.92 -12.27
N ARG A 219 40.42 3.96 -12.50
CA ARG A 219 40.14 4.98 -13.54
C ARG A 219 40.05 4.39 -14.95
N GLY A 220 40.67 3.23 -15.18
CA GLY A 220 40.59 2.49 -16.44
C GLY A 220 39.31 1.66 -16.60
N TYR A 221 38.46 1.60 -15.57
CA TYR A 221 37.18 0.90 -15.65
C TYR A 221 36.27 1.56 -16.68
N LYS A 222 35.72 0.73 -17.57
CA LYS A 222 34.74 1.14 -18.57
C LYS A 222 33.44 0.40 -18.28
N ALA A 223 32.45 1.12 -17.77
CA ALA A 223 31.08 0.66 -17.84
C ALA A 223 30.66 0.77 -19.31
N TYR A 224 30.40 -0.35 -19.98
CA TYR A 224 30.03 -0.34 -21.39
C TYR A 224 28.51 -0.12 -21.53
N PRO A 225 28.03 1.09 -21.93
CA PRO A 225 26.61 1.41 -21.88
C PRO A 225 25.93 1.36 -23.26
N GLN A 226 26.62 1.01 -24.34
CA GLN A 226 26.05 1.02 -25.70
C GLN A 226 26.14 -0.36 -26.35
N GLN A 227 24.98 -1.00 -26.43
CA GLN A 227 24.63 -2.16 -27.26
C GLN A 227 25.50 -3.43 -27.08
N GLU A 228 24.88 -4.41 -26.41
CA GLU A 228 25.05 -5.88 -26.55
C GLU A 228 25.91 -6.70 -25.58
N LYS A 229 26.81 -6.19 -24.71
CA LYS A 229 27.62 -7.13 -23.89
C LYS A 229 27.80 -6.89 -22.39
N GLY A 230 27.21 -5.84 -21.80
CA GLY A 230 27.12 -5.70 -20.34
C GLY A 230 28.41 -6.04 -19.59
N CYS A 231 29.54 -5.44 -20.01
CA CYS A 231 30.85 -5.86 -19.55
C CYS A 231 31.30 -5.14 -18.27
N GLY A 232 32.25 -5.76 -17.53
CA GLY A 232 32.94 -5.11 -16.41
C GLY A 232 32.40 -5.48 -15.02
N TRP A 233 32.14 -6.77 -14.78
CA TRP A 233 31.61 -7.25 -13.51
C TRP A 233 32.75 -7.58 -12.53
N MET A 234 32.72 -7.00 -11.34
CA MET A 234 33.69 -7.28 -10.28
C MET A 234 33.13 -8.34 -9.34
N LEU A 235 33.97 -9.27 -8.86
CA LEU A 235 33.54 -10.24 -7.87
C LEU A 235 33.13 -9.49 -6.59
N PHE A 236 31.93 -9.76 -6.07
CA PHE A 236 31.40 -8.96 -4.97
C PHE A 236 32.22 -9.10 -3.68
N LYS A 237 32.81 -10.27 -3.45
CA LYS A 237 33.76 -10.49 -2.35
C LYS A 237 34.99 -9.55 -2.43
N ASP A 238 35.54 -9.36 -3.62
CA ASP A 238 36.69 -8.48 -3.84
C ASP A 238 36.28 -7.01 -3.70
N PHE A 239 35.10 -6.67 -4.22
CA PHE A 239 34.52 -5.33 -4.05
C PHE A 239 34.33 -5.01 -2.57
N PHE A 240 33.68 -5.90 -1.82
CA PHE A 240 33.43 -5.75 -0.39
C PHE A 240 34.72 -5.55 0.41
N THR A 241 35.79 -6.26 0.04
CA THR A 241 37.10 -6.16 0.70
C THR A 241 37.82 -4.87 0.35
N THR A 242 37.70 -4.40 -0.89
CA THR A 242 38.43 -3.23 -1.41
C THR A 242 37.72 -1.90 -1.12
N PHE A 243 36.39 -1.92 -1.03
CA PHE A 243 35.54 -0.73 -0.90
C PHE A 243 35.93 0.18 0.27
N PRO A 244 36.14 -0.30 1.51
CA PRO A 244 36.42 0.61 2.62
C PRO A 244 37.68 1.45 2.42
N SER A 245 38.72 0.87 1.82
CA SER A 245 39.95 1.58 1.48
C SER A 245 39.73 2.56 0.33
N ALA A 246 39.08 2.14 -0.75
CA ALA A 246 38.83 2.98 -1.92
C ALA A 246 37.89 4.17 -1.61
N ALA A 247 36.77 3.91 -0.94
CA ALA A 247 35.81 4.93 -0.51
C ALA A 247 36.41 5.85 0.57
N GLY A 248 37.22 5.32 1.50
CA GLY A 248 37.88 6.11 2.54
C GLY A 248 38.87 7.15 2.02
N GLN A 249 39.34 7.00 0.78
CA GLN A 249 40.18 7.99 0.10
C GLN A 249 39.38 9.13 -0.56
N VAL A 250 38.04 8.99 -0.66
CA VAL A 250 37.17 9.96 -1.31
C VAL A 250 36.38 10.73 -0.25
N GLN A 251 36.69 12.02 -0.10
CA GLN A 251 36.03 12.87 0.89
C GLN A 251 34.51 12.90 0.71
N GLY A 252 33.77 12.64 1.79
CA GLY A 252 32.30 12.69 1.81
C GLY A 252 31.60 11.44 1.28
N VAL A 253 32.33 10.34 1.04
CA VAL A 253 31.75 9.02 0.75
C VAL A 253 31.80 8.17 2.03
N ASP A 254 30.70 7.49 2.34
CA ASP A 254 30.66 6.54 3.44
C ASP A 254 31.53 5.32 3.11
N SER A 255 32.57 5.08 3.92
CA SER A 255 33.46 3.93 3.75
C SER A 255 32.85 2.60 4.21
N ASN A 256 31.68 2.64 4.88
CA ASN A 256 30.92 1.45 5.19
C ASN A 256 30.10 1.00 3.97
N VAL A 257 30.53 -0.08 3.34
CA VAL A 257 29.91 -0.66 2.15
C VAL A 257 28.44 -1.05 2.36
N ASP A 258 28.06 -1.50 3.57
CA ASP A 258 26.67 -1.87 3.85
C ASP A 258 25.75 -0.67 3.88
N ARG A 259 26.15 0.38 4.59
CA ARG A 259 25.38 1.63 4.63
C ARG A 259 25.30 2.24 3.24
N TRP A 260 26.39 2.24 2.49
CA TRP A 260 26.39 2.78 1.13
C TRP A 260 25.48 1.99 0.18
N LEU A 261 25.54 0.66 0.19
CA LEU A 261 24.66 -0.18 -0.66
C LEU A 261 23.19 -0.08 -0.23
N GLN A 262 22.90 -0.04 1.07
CA GLN A 262 21.53 0.16 1.55
C GLN A 262 21.00 1.54 1.15
N HIS A 263 21.82 2.59 1.25
CA HIS A 263 21.45 3.93 0.79
C HIS A 263 21.12 3.96 -0.72
N LYS A 264 21.74 3.10 -1.54
CA LYS A 264 21.40 2.96 -2.96
C LYS A 264 20.10 2.19 -3.21
N LEU A 265 19.65 1.36 -2.27
CA LEU A 265 18.43 0.54 -2.40
C LEU A 265 17.15 1.26 -2.02
N VAL A 266 17.23 2.29 -1.17
CA VAL A 266 16.05 2.94 -0.58
C VAL A 266 15.90 4.39 -1.02
N PHE A 267 14.68 4.90 -0.95
CA PHE A 267 14.38 6.33 -1.06
C PHE A 267 14.76 7.06 0.22
N HIS A 268 15.17 8.32 0.07
CA HIS A 268 15.51 9.22 1.17
C HIS A 268 14.65 10.46 1.12
N GLU A 269 14.50 11.13 2.27
CA GLU A 269 13.67 12.32 2.41
C GLU A 269 14.05 13.42 1.40
N GLU A 270 15.33 13.80 1.35
CA GLU A 270 15.81 14.89 0.48
C GLU A 270 15.62 14.60 -1.00
N GLU A 271 15.69 13.32 -1.42
CA GLU A 271 15.47 12.91 -2.80
C GLU A 271 13.98 12.90 -3.14
N THR A 272 13.15 12.45 -2.20
CA THR A 272 11.71 12.24 -2.41
C THR A 272 10.94 13.55 -2.39
N HIS A 273 11.24 14.43 -1.44
CA HIS A 273 10.50 15.66 -1.19
C HIS A 273 11.23 16.91 -1.69
N ASN A 274 12.24 16.76 -2.55
CA ASN A 274 12.89 17.89 -3.19
C ASN A 274 11.88 18.71 -4.01
N SER A 275 11.97 20.04 -3.97
CA SER A 275 11.07 20.91 -4.75
C SER A 275 11.20 20.76 -6.26
N LEU A 276 12.31 20.21 -6.76
CA LEU A 276 12.53 19.90 -8.17
C LEU A 276 12.19 18.45 -8.53
N GLN A 277 11.82 17.62 -7.55
CA GLN A 277 11.45 16.22 -7.81
C GLN A 277 10.12 16.16 -8.58
N THR A 278 10.03 15.19 -9.49
CA THR A 278 8.80 14.91 -10.26
C THR A 278 8.46 13.44 -10.16
N ALA A 279 7.22 13.07 -10.48
CA ALA A 279 6.81 11.66 -10.52
C ALA A 279 7.68 10.83 -11.49
N ASP A 280 8.05 11.39 -12.67
CA ASP A 280 8.96 10.72 -13.61
C ASP A 280 10.38 10.55 -13.02
N GLY A 281 10.87 11.55 -12.28
CA GLY A 281 12.14 11.46 -11.55
C GLY A 281 12.12 10.36 -10.48
N ALA A 282 11.05 10.30 -9.69
CA ALA A 282 10.85 9.25 -8.69
C ALA A 282 10.79 7.86 -9.34
N TRP A 283 10.07 7.70 -10.45
CA TRP A 283 10.02 6.45 -11.22
C TRP A 283 11.39 6.02 -11.78
N LYS A 284 12.22 6.96 -12.27
CA LYS A 284 13.60 6.66 -12.69
C LYS A 284 14.45 6.09 -11.56
N ASN A 285 14.30 6.65 -10.36
CA ASN A 285 15.00 6.18 -9.17
C ASN A 285 14.46 4.82 -8.71
N PHE A 286 13.13 4.65 -8.68
CA PHE A 286 12.46 3.38 -8.36
C PHE A 286 12.92 2.25 -9.30
N ASN A 287 12.90 2.48 -10.62
CA ASN A 287 13.36 1.53 -11.62
C ASN A 287 14.84 1.15 -11.46
N THR A 288 15.69 2.10 -11.05
CA THR A 288 17.11 1.82 -10.78
C THR A 288 17.27 0.90 -9.56
N ARG A 289 16.50 1.15 -8.49
CA ARG A 289 16.51 0.34 -7.27
C ARG A 289 15.98 -1.07 -7.49
N THR A 290 14.87 -1.21 -8.23
CA THR A 290 14.29 -2.52 -8.53
C THR A 290 15.20 -3.36 -9.42
N GLN A 291 15.96 -2.75 -10.33
CA GLN A 291 17.02 -3.45 -11.08
C GLN A 291 18.13 -3.98 -10.19
N MET A 292 18.58 -3.19 -9.20
CA MET A 292 19.57 -3.64 -8.21
C MET A 292 19.04 -4.82 -7.39
N MET A 293 17.81 -4.71 -6.87
CA MET A 293 17.15 -5.77 -6.10
C MET A 293 16.96 -7.06 -6.88
N LYS A 294 16.57 -6.96 -8.15
CA LYS A 294 16.41 -8.11 -9.06
C LYS A 294 17.68 -8.97 -9.10
N GLY A 295 18.85 -8.34 -9.22
CA GLY A 295 20.14 -9.02 -9.18
C GLY A 295 20.46 -9.70 -7.84
N LEU A 296 20.05 -9.07 -6.74
CA LEU A 296 20.23 -9.57 -5.38
C LEU A 296 19.26 -10.70 -5.01
N PHE A 297 18.17 -10.86 -5.75
CA PHE A 297 17.10 -11.81 -5.47
C PHE A 297 17.14 -13.07 -6.37
N ASN A 298 17.61 -12.94 -7.60
CA ASN A 298 17.46 -13.95 -8.66
C ASN A 298 18.44 -15.14 -8.60
N TYR A 299 18.61 -15.75 -7.43
CA TYR A 299 19.35 -17.01 -7.29
C TYR A 299 18.78 -17.83 -6.15
N LYS A 300 18.95 -19.16 -6.23
CA LYS A 300 18.22 -20.14 -5.43
C LYS A 300 18.31 -19.89 -3.94
N THR A 301 19.51 -19.68 -3.40
CA THR A 301 19.69 -19.41 -1.96
C THR A 301 18.95 -18.13 -1.53
N ALA A 302 19.06 -17.03 -2.29
CA ALA A 302 18.30 -15.82 -1.98
C ALA A 302 16.80 -16.07 -2.08
N TYR A 303 16.33 -16.70 -3.15
CA TYR A 303 14.92 -16.93 -3.39
C TYR A 303 14.26 -17.75 -2.27
N VAL A 304 14.89 -18.85 -1.85
CA VAL A 304 14.43 -19.70 -0.73
C VAL A 304 14.39 -18.91 0.57
N ARG A 305 15.52 -18.31 0.97
CA ARG A 305 15.63 -17.59 2.24
C ARG A 305 14.71 -16.37 2.30
N TYR A 306 14.54 -15.70 1.17
CA TYR A 306 13.62 -14.57 1.03
C TYR A 306 12.17 -15.03 1.18
N THR A 307 11.78 -16.13 0.53
CA THR A 307 10.43 -16.69 0.67
C THR A 307 10.11 -17.00 2.14
N GLN A 308 11.05 -17.66 2.83
CA GLN A 308 10.93 -17.96 4.26
C GLN A 308 10.77 -16.70 5.12
N ALA A 309 11.61 -15.69 4.89
CA ALA A 309 11.56 -14.43 5.62
C ALA A 309 10.27 -13.63 5.33
N CYS A 310 9.79 -13.64 4.08
CA CYS A 310 8.54 -12.99 3.69
C CYS A 310 7.32 -13.63 4.40
N LEU A 311 7.28 -14.96 4.50
CA LEU A 311 6.23 -15.66 5.25
C LEU A 311 6.29 -15.35 6.76
N ALA A 312 7.50 -15.29 7.32
CA ALA A 312 7.70 -14.89 8.71
C ALA A 312 7.28 -13.43 8.96
N GLU A 313 7.55 -12.54 8.02
CA GLU A 313 7.11 -11.14 8.05
C GLU A 313 5.58 -11.02 8.07
N PHE A 314 4.88 -11.76 7.21
CA PHE A 314 3.41 -11.77 7.22
C PHE A 314 2.84 -12.22 8.56
N ALA A 315 3.40 -13.29 9.13
CA ALA A 315 3.00 -13.75 10.45
C ALA A 315 3.29 -12.72 11.56
N ARG A 316 4.46 -12.06 11.50
CA ARG A 316 4.88 -11.05 12.47
C ARG A 316 4.04 -9.78 12.41
N ASP A 317 3.67 -9.33 11.22
CA ASP A 317 2.81 -8.15 11.00
C ASP A 317 1.31 -8.51 11.05
N ASN A 318 0.96 -9.65 11.66
CA ASN A 318 -0.40 -10.12 11.91
C ASN A 318 -1.33 -10.15 10.68
N ILE A 319 -0.81 -10.66 9.55
CA ILE A 319 -1.53 -10.85 8.29
C ILE A 319 -2.09 -12.27 8.22
N GLN A 320 -3.39 -12.41 7.94
CA GLN A 320 -4.05 -13.72 7.87
C GLN A 320 -3.97 -14.34 6.47
N TYR A 321 -3.86 -13.55 5.41
CA TYR A 321 -3.80 -14.05 4.03
C TYR A 321 -3.02 -13.09 3.12
N ALA A 322 -2.31 -13.61 2.12
CA ALA A 322 -1.59 -12.76 1.16
C ALA A 322 -1.71 -13.24 -0.30
N GLU A 323 -1.72 -12.26 -1.21
CA GLU A 323 -1.62 -12.46 -2.66
C GLU A 323 -0.36 -11.75 -3.17
N ILE A 324 0.65 -12.53 -3.53
CA ILE A 324 1.96 -12.02 -3.97
C ILE A 324 2.03 -11.97 -5.50
N ARG A 325 2.81 -11.00 -6.02
CA ARG A 325 3.08 -10.78 -7.45
C ARG A 325 4.54 -11.15 -7.78
N PRO A 326 4.88 -12.44 -7.96
CA PRO A 326 6.13 -12.83 -8.57
C PRO A 326 6.08 -12.59 -10.09
N ASN A 327 7.19 -12.10 -10.63
CA ASN A 327 7.33 -11.95 -12.08
C ASN A 327 7.80 -13.27 -12.72
N PHE A 328 6.97 -13.85 -13.59
CA PHE A 328 7.29 -15.05 -14.34
C PHE A 328 7.74 -14.69 -15.75
N MET A 329 9.05 -14.77 -16.00
CA MET A 329 9.65 -14.38 -17.27
C MET A 329 10.81 -15.29 -17.65
N GLN A 330 10.81 -15.78 -18.90
CA GLN A 330 11.95 -16.54 -19.45
C GLN A 330 13.26 -15.74 -19.47
N THR A 331 13.15 -14.42 -19.63
CA THR A 331 14.30 -13.50 -19.65
C THR A 331 14.84 -13.18 -18.25
N ASN A 332 14.20 -13.68 -17.19
CA ASN A 332 14.54 -13.34 -15.82
C ASN A 332 14.33 -14.49 -14.81
N GLN A 333 14.84 -15.66 -15.16
CA GLN A 333 14.76 -16.85 -14.33
C GLN A 333 15.71 -16.81 -13.13
N VAL A 334 15.41 -17.61 -12.12
CA VAL A 334 16.24 -17.78 -10.91
C VAL A 334 17.45 -18.64 -11.23
N TRP A 335 18.64 -18.19 -10.88
CA TRP A 335 19.88 -18.93 -11.09
C TRP A 335 20.09 -20.02 -10.03
N GLU A 336 20.70 -21.13 -10.43
CA GLU A 336 21.45 -21.96 -9.49
C GLU A 336 22.61 -21.13 -8.92
N ASP A 337 22.96 -21.36 -7.65
CA ASP A 337 23.86 -20.47 -6.89
C ASP A 337 25.26 -20.31 -7.49
N GLU A 338 25.74 -21.33 -8.20
CA GLU A 338 27.04 -21.33 -8.90
C GLU A 338 26.94 -20.87 -10.37
N GLY A 339 25.77 -20.41 -10.80
CA GLY A 339 25.52 -19.97 -12.18
C GLY A 339 25.55 -21.10 -13.22
N SER A 340 25.36 -22.35 -12.79
CA SER A 340 25.40 -23.54 -13.66
C SER A 340 24.15 -23.73 -14.52
N GLY A 341 23.03 -23.11 -14.13
CA GLY A 341 21.75 -23.22 -14.81
C GLY A 341 20.70 -22.29 -14.21
N ARG A 342 19.48 -22.34 -14.75
CA ARG A 342 18.35 -21.52 -14.32
C ARG A 342 17.12 -22.38 -14.06
N LEU A 343 16.32 -21.99 -13.08
CA LEU A 343 15.03 -22.59 -12.78
C LEU A 343 13.97 -21.98 -13.70
N ASP A 344 13.13 -22.82 -14.29
CA ASP A 344 11.97 -22.34 -15.03
C ASP A 344 10.85 -21.83 -14.11
N ASN A 345 9.81 -21.24 -14.71
CA ASN A 345 8.70 -20.67 -13.96
C ASN A 345 7.95 -21.73 -13.14
N GLU A 346 7.90 -22.98 -13.61
CA GLU A 346 7.24 -24.07 -12.90
C GLU A 346 8.05 -24.49 -11.67
N ALA A 347 9.38 -24.61 -11.79
CA ALA A 347 10.28 -24.87 -10.68
C ALA A 347 10.21 -23.76 -9.63
N ILE A 348 10.15 -22.49 -10.06
CA ILE A 348 9.94 -21.34 -9.16
C ILE A 348 8.60 -21.46 -8.42
N MET A 349 7.52 -21.78 -9.12
CA MET A 349 6.19 -21.98 -8.52
C MET A 349 6.22 -23.08 -7.46
N ARG A 350 6.83 -24.24 -7.78
CA ARG A 350 6.98 -25.37 -6.85
C ARG A 350 7.82 -25.01 -5.64
N LEU A 351 8.86 -24.20 -5.81
CA LEU A 351 9.70 -23.71 -4.71
C LEU A 351 8.86 -22.85 -3.74
N ILE A 352 8.11 -21.87 -4.24
CA ILE A 352 7.25 -21.03 -3.38
C ILE A 352 6.25 -21.90 -2.60
N ILE A 353 5.60 -22.86 -3.29
CA ILE A 353 4.66 -23.78 -2.66
C ILE A 353 5.33 -24.60 -1.56
N ALA A 354 6.51 -25.18 -1.83
CA ALA A 354 7.24 -26.01 -0.87
C ALA A 354 7.61 -25.21 0.39
N GLU A 355 8.12 -23.99 0.24
CA GLU A 355 8.47 -23.12 1.38
C GLU A 355 7.23 -22.70 2.18
N TYR A 356 6.11 -22.41 1.50
CA TYR A 356 4.84 -22.13 2.15
C TYR A 356 4.32 -23.34 2.94
N GLU A 357 4.33 -24.54 2.36
CA GLU A 357 3.90 -25.76 3.04
C GLU A 357 4.77 -26.10 4.24
N ALA A 358 6.10 -25.98 4.12
CA ALA A 358 7.03 -26.16 5.23
C ALA A 358 6.78 -25.15 6.37
N PHE A 359 6.50 -23.90 6.01
CA PHE A 359 6.11 -22.87 6.97
C PHE A 359 4.81 -23.25 7.70
N GLN A 360 3.79 -23.71 6.96
CA GLN A 360 2.51 -24.13 7.55
C GLN A 360 2.65 -25.33 8.48
N GLN A 361 3.49 -26.30 8.14
CA GLN A 361 3.78 -27.46 8.99
C GLN A 361 4.42 -27.02 10.32
N THR A 362 5.42 -26.13 10.24
CA THR A 362 6.11 -25.59 11.42
C THR A 362 5.16 -24.81 12.33
N HIS A 363 4.24 -24.02 11.75
CA HIS A 363 3.29 -23.19 12.50
C HIS A 363 1.94 -23.87 12.79
N ARG A 364 1.77 -25.15 12.38
CA ARG A 364 0.55 -25.95 12.52
C ARG A 364 -0.71 -25.22 12.04
N GLY A 365 -0.59 -24.42 10.97
CA GLY A 365 -1.72 -23.64 10.40
C GLY A 365 -2.26 -22.50 11.27
N LYS A 366 -1.54 -22.08 12.32
CA LYS A 366 -2.10 -21.15 13.32
C LYS A 366 -1.99 -19.66 12.97
N VAL A 367 -0.95 -19.23 12.25
CA VAL A 367 -0.58 -17.80 12.18
C VAL A 367 -0.84 -17.14 10.81
N PHE A 368 -0.69 -17.87 9.71
CA PHE A 368 -0.90 -17.36 8.32
C PHE A 368 -1.75 -18.38 7.56
N LYS A 369 -2.90 -17.97 7.01
CA LYS A 369 -4.01 -18.87 6.62
C LYS A 369 -4.11 -19.16 5.13
N GLY A 370 -3.29 -18.51 4.31
CA GLY A 370 -3.26 -18.78 2.87
C GLY A 370 -2.29 -17.88 2.13
N LEU A 371 -1.69 -18.43 1.08
CA LEU A 371 -0.90 -17.71 0.10
C LEU A 371 -1.46 -18.01 -1.29
N LYS A 372 -1.65 -16.97 -2.08
CA LYS A 372 -1.86 -17.12 -3.54
C LYS A 372 -0.90 -16.24 -4.32
N ILE A 373 -0.79 -16.57 -5.59
CA ILE A 373 0.12 -15.99 -6.56
C ILE A 373 -0.71 -15.36 -7.67
N ILE A 374 -0.46 -14.08 -7.90
CA ILE A 374 -0.93 -13.35 -9.07
C ILE A 374 0.18 -13.50 -10.10
N TYR A 375 -0.17 -14.11 -11.25
CA TYR A 375 0.80 -14.28 -12.32
C TYR A 375 1.07 -12.92 -12.96
N CYS A 376 2.32 -12.46 -12.88
CA CYS A 376 2.72 -11.15 -13.40
C CYS A 376 3.69 -11.27 -14.58
N THR A 377 3.50 -10.40 -15.57
CA THR A 377 4.45 -10.14 -16.64
C THR A 377 4.60 -8.64 -16.87
N PRO A 378 5.76 -8.15 -17.37
CA PRO A 378 5.92 -6.73 -17.65
C PRO A 378 4.98 -6.22 -18.74
N ARG A 379 4.39 -5.05 -18.51
CA ARG A 379 3.58 -4.33 -19.51
C ARG A 379 4.36 -3.80 -20.72
N SER A 380 5.69 -3.83 -20.65
CA SER A 380 6.59 -3.48 -21.77
C SER A 380 6.76 -4.60 -22.78
N PHE A 381 6.27 -5.81 -22.48
CA PHE A 381 6.33 -6.94 -23.39
C PHE A 381 5.34 -6.77 -24.55
N GLY A 382 5.75 -7.19 -25.75
CA GLY A 382 4.86 -7.22 -26.91
C GLY A 382 3.80 -8.32 -26.79
N LYS A 383 2.77 -8.23 -27.64
CA LYS A 383 1.60 -9.13 -27.67
C LYS A 383 1.94 -10.62 -27.57
N ASP A 384 2.92 -11.09 -28.33
CA ASP A 384 3.29 -12.51 -28.34
C ASP A 384 3.79 -13.00 -26.98
N MET A 385 4.60 -12.18 -26.30
CA MET A 385 5.11 -12.52 -24.97
C MET A 385 4.01 -12.46 -23.90
N VAL A 386 3.07 -11.52 -24.01
CA VAL A 386 1.89 -11.46 -23.12
C VAL A 386 0.96 -12.65 -23.36
N ARG A 387 0.75 -13.05 -24.62
CA ARG A 387 -0.02 -14.26 -24.97
C ARG A 387 0.61 -15.52 -24.39
N LEU A 388 1.93 -15.66 -24.49
CA LEU A 388 2.67 -16.78 -23.85
C LEU A 388 2.48 -16.78 -22.33
N ALA A 389 2.57 -15.61 -21.69
CA ALA A 389 2.34 -15.45 -20.25
C ALA A 389 0.90 -15.82 -19.82
N LEU A 390 -0.11 -15.40 -20.59
CA LEU A 390 -1.51 -15.75 -20.35
C LEU A 390 -1.73 -17.28 -20.48
N ASN A 391 -1.18 -17.89 -21.52
CA ASN A 391 -1.25 -19.34 -21.72
C ASN A 391 -0.56 -20.11 -20.57
N GLU A 392 0.59 -19.63 -20.11
CA GLU A 392 1.29 -20.23 -18.96
C GLU A 392 0.51 -20.02 -17.65
N CYS A 393 -0.11 -18.85 -17.46
CA CYS A 393 -1.00 -18.60 -16.31
C CYS A 393 -2.18 -19.61 -16.29
N LEU A 394 -2.81 -19.86 -17.44
CA LEU A 394 -3.87 -20.87 -17.55
C LEU A 394 -3.34 -22.29 -17.25
N LYS A 395 -2.17 -22.65 -17.79
CA LYS A 395 -1.50 -23.92 -17.46
C LYS A 395 -1.27 -24.03 -15.95
N PHE A 396 -0.72 -22.98 -15.32
CA PHE A 396 -0.44 -22.97 -13.88
C PHE A 396 -1.71 -23.03 -13.05
N LYS A 397 -2.80 -22.40 -13.46
CA LYS A 397 -4.09 -22.53 -12.77
C LYS A 397 -4.58 -23.98 -12.75
N ARG A 398 -4.37 -24.73 -13.84
CA ARG A 398 -4.75 -26.15 -13.91
C ARG A 398 -3.83 -27.04 -13.07
N MET A 399 -2.54 -26.72 -13.01
CA MET A 399 -1.56 -27.49 -12.24
C MET A 399 -1.58 -27.18 -10.74
N PHE A 400 -1.83 -25.93 -10.38
CA PHE A 400 -1.77 -25.37 -9.03
C PHE A 400 -3.07 -24.59 -8.71
N PRO A 401 -4.25 -25.23 -8.78
CA PRO A 401 -5.54 -24.55 -8.70
C PRO A 401 -5.72 -23.75 -7.41
N GLU A 402 -5.16 -24.25 -6.31
CA GLU A 402 -5.21 -23.64 -4.98
C GLU A 402 -4.31 -22.39 -4.85
N TYR A 403 -3.37 -22.17 -5.77
CA TYR A 403 -2.35 -21.12 -5.61
C TYR A 403 -2.48 -19.98 -6.61
N ILE A 404 -3.00 -20.18 -7.83
CA ILE A 404 -3.17 -19.06 -8.77
C ILE A 404 -4.43 -18.24 -8.44
N ALA A 405 -4.22 -16.96 -8.09
CA ALA A 405 -5.25 -15.97 -7.77
C ALA A 405 -5.78 -15.21 -9.00
N GLY A 406 -4.93 -14.93 -9.98
CA GLY A 406 -5.26 -14.05 -11.11
C GLY A 406 -4.07 -13.74 -11.99
N PHE A 407 -4.26 -12.79 -12.90
CA PHE A 407 -3.25 -12.27 -13.82
C PHE A 407 -3.12 -10.75 -13.72
N ASP A 408 -1.90 -10.23 -13.88
CA ASP A 408 -1.60 -8.80 -13.83
C ASP A 408 -0.45 -8.41 -14.78
N LEU A 409 -0.47 -7.15 -15.23
CA LEU A 409 0.61 -6.50 -15.97
C LEU A 409 1.29 -5.46 -15.08
N VAL A 410 2.60 -5.60 -14.87
CA VAL A 410 3.37 -4.74 -13.94
C VAL A 410 4.41 -3.88 -14.66
N GLY A 411 4.89 -2.83 -13.97
CA GLY A 411 5.88 -1.87 -14.45
C GLY A 411 5.30 -0.47 -14.56
N GLU A 412 6.15 0.52 -14.85
CA GLU A 412 5.75 1.94 -14.95
C GLU A 412 4.63 2.10 -15.98
N GLU A 413 3.46 2.57 -15.50
CA GLU A 413 2.23 2.55 -16.29
C GLU A 413 2.34 3.41 -17.56
N SER A 414 2.94 4.59 -17.44
CA SER A 414 3.08 5.59 -18.51
C SER A 414 4.10 5.23 -19.60
N LYS A 415 5.04 4.32 -19.34
CA LYS A 415 6.11 3.93 -20.28
C LYS A 415 5.90 2.58 -20.97
N GLY A 416 4.88 1.83 -20.57
CA GLY A 416 4.52 0.53 -21.15
C GLY A 416 3.38 0.61 -22.17
N PHE A 417 2.90 -0.55 -22.60
CA PHE A 417 1.69 -0.62 -23.40
C PHE A 417 0.44 -0.51 -22.50
N PRO A 418 -0.58 0.28 -22.89
CA PRO A 418 -1.85 0.32 -22.16
C PRO A 418 -2.61 -1.00 -22.32
N LEU A 419 -3.58 -1.27 -21.45
CA LEU A 419 -4.39 -2.48 -21.45
C LEU A 419 -5.12 -2.69 -22.78
N ARG A 420 -5.69 -1.64 -23.39
CA ARG A 420 -6.30 -1.72 -24.72
C ARG A 420 -5.38 -2.22 -25.83
N HIS A 421 -4.06 -2.15 -25.65
CA HIS A 421 -3.12 -2.71 -26.62
C HIS A 421 -3.28 -4.23 -26.72
N PHE A 422 -3.66 -4.90 -25.62
CA PHE A 422 -3.76 -6.35 -25.49
C PHE A 422 -5.22 -6.85 -25.43
N THR A 423 -6.19 -6.07 -25.92
CA THR A 423 -7.61 -6.43 -25.83
C THR A 423 -7.91 -7.80 -26.44
N GLU A 424 -7.32 -8.11 -27.60
CA GLU A 424 -7.49 -9.41 -28.26
C GLU A 424 -6.95 -10.55 -27.38
N GLU A 425 -5.74 -10.39 -26.85
CA GLU A 425 -5.10 -11.37 -25.98
C GLU A 425 -5.92 -11.61 -24.69
N PHE A 426 -6.45 -10.55 -24.08
CA PHE A 426 -7.26 -10.67 -22.87
C PHE A 426 -8.62 -11.31 -23.10
N LEU A 427 -9.31 -10.94 -24.18
CA LEU A 427 -10.61 -11.54 -24.52
C LEU A 427 -10.46 -13.01 -24.93
N GLN A 428 -9.39 -13.36 -25.65
CA GLN A 428 -9.07 -14.75 -25.94
C GLN A 428 -8.78 -15.53 -24.66
N PHE A 429 -7.97 -14.97 -23.76
CA PHE A 429 -7.66 -15.61 -22.48
C PHE A 429 -8.91 -15.86 -21.62
N GLN A 430 -9.86 -14.92 -21.57
CA GLN A 430 -11.13 -15.13 -20.89
C GLN A 430 -11.96 -16.26 -21.53
N SER A 431 -11.96 -16.33 -22.86
CA SER A 431 -12.61 -17.42 -23.62
C SER A 431 -11.97 -18.77 -23.30
N ASP A 432 -10.63 -18.82 -23.26
CA ASP A 432 -9.88 -20.04 -22.94
C ASP A 432 -10.09 -20.50 -21.50
N CYS A 433 -10.14 -19.56 -20.55
CA CYS A 433 -10.47 -19.84 -19.15
C CYS A 433 -11.88 -20.45 -19.02
N SER A 434 -12.86 -19.87 -19.73
CA SER A 434 -14.24 -20.37 -19.77
C SER A 434 -14.31 -21.80 -20.35
N ALA A 435 -13.63 -22.02 -21.48
CA ALA A 435 -13.54 -23.34 -22.12
C ALA A 435 -12.85 -24.39 -21.24
N ALA A 436 -11.87 -23.97 -20.43
CA ALA A 436 -11.18 -24.82 -19.46
C ALA A 436 -11.92 -24.96 -18.12
N HIS A 437 -13.09 -24.33 -17.95
CA HIS A 437 -13.86 -24.29 -16.70
C HIS A 437 -13.05 -23.81 -15.49
N VAL A 438 -12.18 -22.83 -15.69
CA VAL A 438 -11.42 -22.19 -14.61
C VAL A 438 -11.71 -20.70 -14.54
N SER A 439 -11.65 -20.14 -13.35
CA SER A 439 -11.77 -18.69 -13.13
C SER A 439 -10.40 -18.11 -12.83
N ILE A 440 -9.91 -17.21 -13.70
CA ILE A 440 -8.70 -16.42 -13.48
C ILE A 440 -9.08 -14.95 -13.67
N PRO A 441 -9.33 -14.19 -12.58
CA PRO A 441 -9.65 -12.78 -12.69
C PRO A 441 -8.43 -11.95 -13.07
N PHE A 442 -8.69 -10.81 -13.69
CA PHE A 442 -7.68 -9.75 -13.82
C PHE A 442 -7.60 -8.91 -12.55
N LEU A 443 -6.37 -8.58 -12.16
CA LEU A 443 -5.99 -7.86 -10.95
C LEU A 443 -5.01 -6.73 -11.30
N PHE A 444 -5.38 -5.96 -12.34
CA PHE A 444 -4.48 -5.06 -13.06
C PHE A 444 -3.97 -3.90 -12.22
N HIS A 445 -2.68 -3.56 -12.34
CA HIS A 445 -2.23 -2.19 -12.10
C HIS A 445 -2.86 -1.25 -13.12
N CYS A 446 -3.63 -0.26 -12.64
CA CYS A 446 -4.13 0.80 -13.50
C CYS A 446 -4.50 2.08 -12.75
N GLY A 447 -4.31 3.22 -13.42
CA GLY A 447 -4.62 4.53 -12.89
C GLY A 447 -3.64 5.01 -11.83
N GLU A 448 -2.41 4.49 -11.80
CA GLU A 448 -1.30 5.00 -10.98
C GLU A 448 -0.65 6.20 -11.67
N THR A 449 -1.41 7.29 -11.80
CA THR A 449 -0.96 8.50 -12.48
C THR A 449 -1.64 9.74 -11.93
N LEU A 450 -1.02 10.90 -12.17
CA LEU A 450 -1.62 12.23 -12.01
C LEU A 450 -2.33 12.72 -13.27
N ASP A 451 -2.10 12.03 -14.40
CA ASP A 451 -2.64 12.42 -15.68
C ASP A 451 -4.14 12.10 -15.80
N LYS A 452 -4.81 12.85 -16.66
CA LYS A 452 -6.22 12.64 -17.00
C LYS A 452 -6.44 12.82 -18.49
N GLY A 453 -7.15 11.88 -19.12
CA GLY A 453 -7.45 11.89 -20.55
C GLY A 453 -6.34 11.32 -21.42
N THR A 454 -5.47 10.49 -20.85
CA THR A 454 -4.38 9.80 -21.53
C THR A 454 -4.65 8.31 -21.63
N ASP A 455 -3.80 7.58 -22.35
CA ASP A 455 -3.84 6.11 -22.37
C ASP A 455 -3.51 5.48 -21.01
N THR A 456 -2.79 6.19 -20.12
CA THR A 456 -2.41 5.71 -18.79
C THR A 456 -3.65 5.60 -17.90
N ASP A 457 -4.37 6.70 -17.63
CA ASP A 457 -5.64 6.66 -16.89
C ASP A 457 -6.76 5.97 -17.70
N GLY A 458 -6.62 5.91 -19.03
CA GLY A 458 -7.42 5.08 -19.94
C GLY A 458 -7.51 3.61 -19.52
N ASN A 459 -6.47 3.08 -18.87
CA ASN A 459 -6.46 1.70 -18.36
C ASN A 459 -7.59 1.44 -17.33
N LEU A 460 -8.11 2.46 -16.65
CA LEU A 460 -9.27 2.30 -15.76
C LEU A 460 -10.55 1.91 -16.52
N TYR A 461 -10.73 2.44 -17.74
CA TYR A 461 -11.85 2.07 -18.60
C TYR A 461 -11.71 0.63 -19.05
N ASP A 462 -10.52 0.27 -19.53
CA ASP A 462 -10.22 -1.07 -20.02
C ASP A 462 -10.37 -2.11 -18.91
N ALA A 463 -9.83 -1.84 -17.71
CA ALA A 463 -9.97 -2.73 -16.57
C ALA A 463 -11.44 -2.98 -16.20
N LEU A 464 -12.28 -1.94 -16.19
CA LEU A 464 -13.72 -2.06 -15.95
C LEU A 464 -14.42 -2.90 -17.03
N LEU A 465 -14.10 -2.65 -18.31
CA LEU A 465 -14.73 -3.32 -19.45
C LEU A 465 -14.29 -4.78 -19.59
N LEU A 466 -13.04 -5.09 -19.25
CA LEU A 466 -12.50 -6.45 -19.17
C LEU A 466 -12.97 -7.20 -17.92
N GLY A 467 -13.75 -6.56 -17.03
CA GLY A 467 -14.29 -7.20 -15.83
C GLY A 467 -13.22 -7.50 -14.78
N ALA A 468 -12.21 -6.63 -14.63
CA ALA A 468 -11.21 -6.76 -13.58
C ALA A 468 -11.90 -6.82 -12.20
N LYS A 469 -11.43 -7.76 -11.38
CA LYS A 469 -11.98 -7.97 -10.02
C LYS A 469 -11.46 -6.92 -9.05
N ARG A 470 -10.18 -6.54 -9.20
CA ARG A 470 -9.51 -5.52 -8.42
C ARG A 470 -8.60 -4.69 -9.32
N ILE A 471 -8.32 -3.47 -8.87
CA ILE A 471 -7.37 -2.56 -9.52
C ILE A 471 -6.27 -2.18 -8.54
N GLY A 472 -5.02 -2.34 -8.96
CA GLY A 472 -3.83 -1.88 -8.26
C GLY A 472 -3.73 -0.36 -8.35
N HIS A 473 -3.53 0.30 -7.20
CA HIS A 473 -3.49 1.75 -7.01
C HIS A 473 -4.81 2.48 -7.28
N GLY A 474 -5.28 2.51 -8.54
CA GLY A 474 -6.49 3.23 -8.93
C GLY A 474 -6.49 4.71 -8.52
N PHE A 475 -5.31 5.33 -8.39
CA PHE A 475 -5.14 6.69 -7.86
C PHE A 475 -5.98 7.71 -8.63
N ALA A 476 -5.97 7.59 -9.96
CA ALA A 476 -6.69 8.49 -10.85
C ALA A 476 -8.21 8.30 -10.85
N LEU A 477 -8.75 7.22 -10.28
CA LEU A 477 -10.18 6.92 -10.31
C LEU A 477 -11.04 8.03 -9.71
N ALA A 478 -10.50 8.78 -8.74
CA ALA A 478 -11.17 9.92 -8.11
C ALA A 478 -11.56 11.03 -9.11
N TRP A 479 -10.93 11.08 -10.29
CA TRP A 479 -11.23 12.07 -11.34
C TRP A 479 -12.17 11.54 -12.43
N HIS A 480 -12.68 10.31 -12.28
CA HIS A 480 -13.57 9.65 -13.24
C HIS A 480 -14.91 9.27 -12.57
N PRO A 481 -15.82 10.23 -12.32
CA PRO A 481 -17.02 10.00 -11.51
C PRO A 481 -17.91 8.87 -12.04
N LEU A 482 -18.10 8.78 -13.36
CA LEU A 482 -18.87 7.70 -13.96
C LEU A 482 -18.20 6.33 -13.79
N LEU A 483 -16.87 6.25 -13.88
CA LEU A 483 -16.14 4.99 -13.72
C LEU A 483 -16.14 4.57 -12.27
N MET A 484 -15.90 5.51 -11.35
CA MET A 484 -15.96 5.30 -9.92
C MET A 484 -17.33 4.73 -9.51
N GLN A 485 -18.41 5.30 -10.02
CA GLN A 485 -19.77 4.79 -9.81
C GLN A 485 -19.92 3.36 -10.36
N LYS A 486 -19.52 3.11 -11.61
CA LYS A 486 -19.65 1.78 -12.22
C LYS A 486 -18.79 0.71 -11.55
N MET A 487 -17.59 1.06 -11.10
CA MET A 487 -16.70 0.17 -10.35
C MET A 487 -17.29 -0.18 -8.99
N LYS A 488 -17.85 0.80 -8.28
CA LYS A 488 -18.60 0.58 -7.04
C LYS A 488 -19.79 -0.35 -7.26
N GLU A 489 -20.63 -0.08 -8.26
CA GLU A 489 -21.81 -0.91 -8.59
C GLU A 489 -21.43 -2.36 -8.92
N ARG A 490 -20.28 -2.58 -9.55
CA ARG A 490 -19.77 -3.92 -9.90
C ARG A 490 -18.94 -4.59 -8.80
N GLY A 491 -18.72 -3.92 -7.66
CA GLY A 491 -17.88 -4.44 -6.59
C GLY A 491 -16.41 -4.59 -6.97
N VAL A 492 -15.89 -3.76 -7.87
CA VAL A 492 -14.46 -3.69 -8.17
C VAL A 492 -13.74 -3.02 -7.01
N CYS A 493 -12.73 -3.68 -6.46
CA CYS A 493 -11.99 -3.17 -5.30
C CYS A 493 -10.66 -2.51 -5.69
N VAL A 494 -10.35 -1.39 -5.05
CA VAL A 494 -9.10 -0.64 -5.25
C VAL A 494 -8.07 -1.04 -4.19
N GLU A 495 -6.87 -1.41 -4.62
CA GLU A 495 -5.74 -1.75 -3.75
C GLU A 495 -4.89 -0.48 -3.52
N LEU A 496 -5.09 0.18 -2.37
CA LEU A 496 -4.44 1.43 -2.00
C LEU A 496 -3.03 1.17 -1.46
N CYS A 497 -2.05 1.93 -1.97
CA CYS A 497 -0.65 1.84 -1.57
C CYS A 497 -0.12 3.24 -1.19
N PRO A 498 -0.57 3.80 -0.04
CA PRO A 498 -0.41 5.22 0.26
C PRO A 498 1.05 5.67 0.36
N ILE A 499 1.94 4.85 0.91
CA ILE A 499 3.37 5.19 1.00
C ILE A 499 4.02 5.17 -0.38
N SER A 500 3.69 4.16 -1.20
CA SER A 500 4.15 4.09 -2.59
C SER A 500 3.72 5.34 -3.37
N ASN A 501 2.44 5.70 -3.29
CA ASN A 501 1.90 6.85 -3.99
C ASN A 501 2.50 8.18 -3.50
N GLU A 502 2.82 8.32 -2.22
CA GLU A 502 3.55 9.49 -1.71
C GLU A 502 4.98 9.54 -2.25
N ILE A 503 5.74 8.46 -2.10
CA ILE A 503 7.16 8.42 -2.48
C ILE A 503 7.35 8.55 -4.00
N LEU A 504 6.41 8.03 -4.79
CA LEU A 504 6.41 8.15 -6.24
C LEU A 504 5.84 9.49 -6.74
N GLY A 505 5.50 10.41 -5.83
CA GLY A 505 5.15 11.79 -6.15
C GLY A 505 3.72 11.99 -6.68
N LEU A 506 2.79 11.05 -6.41
CA LEU A 506 1.37 11.19 -6.75
C LEU A 506 0.60 12.01 -5.71
N THR A 507 1.07 12.04 -4.47
CA THR A 507 0.56 12.97 -3.46
C THR A 507 1.74 13.50 -2.63
N PRO A 508 1.75 14.79 -2.24
CA PRO A 508 2.81 15.30 -1.38
C PRO A 508 2.80 14.65 0.01
N ARG A 509 1.60 14.34 0.54
CA ARG A 509 1.36 13.79 1.88
C ARG A 509 0.13 12.92 1.88
N VAL A 510 0.05 11.99 2.83
CA VAL A 510 -1.15 11.16 2.98
C VAL A 510 -2.44 11.97 3.16
N GLY A 511 -2.42 13.12 3.86
CA GLY A 511 -3.64 13.91 4.07
C GLY A 511 -4.35 14.43 2.81
N GLY A 512 -3.65 14.48 1.68
CA GLY A 512 -4.17 14.83 0.35
C GLY A 512 -4.42 13.64 -0.57
N HIS A 513 -4.24 12.41 -0.09
CA HIS A 513 -4.29 11.21 -0.92
C HIS A 513 -5.69 10.96 -1.51
N ALA A 514 -5.75 10.50 -2.78
CA ALA A 514 -6.99 10.26 -3.52
C ALA A 514 -7.92 9.21 -2.87
N ALA A 515 -7.34 8.31 -2.07
CA ALA A 515 -8.06 7.29 -1.29
C ALA A 515 -9.27 7.84 -0.53
N TYR A 516 -9.17 9.02 0.09
CA TYR A 516 -10.27 9.56 0.90
C TYR A 516 -11.49 9.95 0.06
N THR A 517 -11.29 10.37 -1.18
CA THR A 517 -12.39 10.58 -2.13
C THR A 517 -13.09 9.27 -2.46
N LEU A 518 -12.33 8.19 -2.67
CA LEU A 518 -12.89 6.87 -2.94
C LEU A 518 -13.69 6.33 -1.73
N LEU A 519 -13.13 6.46 -0.53
CA LEU A 519 -13.77 6.03 0.72
C LEU A 519 -15.04 6.84 1.04
N ALA A 520 -15.01 8.16 0.84
CA ALA A 520 -16.19 9.01 1.00
C ALA A 520 -17.33 8.63 0.03
N ASN A 521 -16.99 8.08 -1.14
CA ASN A 521 -17.96 7.57 -2.12
C ASN A 521 -18.32 6.09 -1.92
N ASN A 522 -17.85 5.45 -0.83
CA ASN A 522 -18.07 4.04 -0.52
C ASN A 522 -17.67 3.11 -1.68
N VAL A 523 -16.52 3.41 -2.29
CA VAL A 523 -15.81 2.50 -3.19
C VAL A 523 -15.05 1.49 -2.32
N ALA A 524 -15.14 0.20 -2.65
CA ALA A 524 -14.43 -0.83 -1.92
C ALA A 524 -12.92 -0.67 -2.07
N CYS A 525 -12.21 -0.54 -0.95
CA CYS A 525 -10.77 -0.32 -0.93
C CYS A 525 -10.07 -1.27 0.06
N THR A 526 -8.82 -1.60 -0.23
CA THR A 526 -7.93 -2.34 0.68
C THR A 526 -6.62 -1.59 0.81
N ILE A 527 -5.87 -1.84 1.88
CA ILE A 527 -4.55 -1.23 2.11
C ILE A 527 -3.47 -2.27 1.82
N SER A 528 -2.38 -1.86 1.18
CA SER A 528 -1.24 -2.71 0.87
C SER A 528 0.06 -1.90 0.75
N THR A 529 1.20 -2.57 0.85
CA THR A 529 2.54 -1.96 0.87
C THR A 529 3.13 -1.68 -0.51
N ASP A 530 2.68 -2.41 -1.53
CA ASP A 530 3.32 -2.43 -2.85
C ASP A 530 4.78 -2.95 -2.80
N ASN A 531 5.73 -2.11 -2.41
CA ASN A 531 7.16 -2.43 -2.32
C ASN A 531 7.78 -1.94 -0.98
N SER A 532 7.77 -2.77 0.07
CA SER A 532 8.34 -2.42 1.38
C SER A 532 9.84 -2.06 1.40
N THR A 533 10.67 -2.74 0.60
CA THR A 533 12.13 -2.56 0.62
C THR A 533 12.56 -1.14 0.24
N PRO A 534 12.26 -0.62 -0.97
CA PRO A 534 12.70 0.72 -1.36
C PRO A 534 12.01 1.82 -0.55
N PHE A 535 10.80 1.56 -0.05
CA PHE A 535 10.00 2.52 0.69
C PHE A 535 10.26 2.50 2.20
N GLN A 536 10.99 1.50 2.71
CA GLN A 536 11.29 1.35 4.14
C GLN A 536 10.00 1.25 4.99
N SER A 537 9.03 0.48 4.53
CA SER A 537 7.71 0.35 5.15
C SER A 537 7.29 -1.10 5.41
N THR A 538 6.22 -1.29 6.16
CA THR A 538 5.49 -2.57 6.36
C THR A 538 4.00 -2.30 6.22
N LEU A 539 3.14 -3.32 6.21
CA LEU A 539 1.71 -3.10 6.08
C LEU A 539 1.16 -2.26 7.24
N SER A 540 1.70 -2.44 8.45
CA SER A 540 1.40 -1.56 9.59
C SER A 540 1.68 -0.07 9.33
N HIS A 541 2.70 0.27 8.54
CA HIS A 541 2.99 1.66 8.18
C HIS A 541 1.93 2.22 7.24
N ASP A 542 1.48 1.47 6.24
CA ASP A 542 0.42 1.92 5.33
C ASP A 542 -0.94 2.08 6.06
N PHE A 543 -1.26 1.18 7.00
CA PHE A 543 -2.43 1.35 7.89
C PHE A 543 -2.31 2.59 8.77
N TYR A 544 -1.12 2.84 9.33
CA TYR A 544 -0.85 4.05 10.10
C TYR A 544 -1.09 5.31 9.25
N GLN A 545 -0.54 5.35 8.04
CA GLN A 545 -0.66 6.49 7.14
C GLN A 545 -2.14 6.78 6.81
N ILE A 546 -2.94 5.76 6.47
CA ILE A 546 -4.38 5.97 6.21
C ILE A 546 -5.12 6.50 7.45
N MET A 547 -4.83 6.02 8.65
CA MET A 547 -5.42 6.53 9.90
C MET A 547 -4.96 7.96 10.23
N ALA A 548 -3.72 8.29 9.88
CA ALA A 548 -3.11 9.59 10.13
C ALA A 548 -3.59 10.67 9.16
N GLY A 549 -3.90 10.32 7.91
CA GLY A 549 -4.22 11.32 6.90
C GLY A 549 -5.54 12.05 7.10
N LYS A 550 -6.50 11.49 7.87
CA LYS A 550 -7.70 12.22 8.29
C LYS A 550 -8.04 11.99 9.77
N ARG A 551 -8.43 13.07 10.45
CA ARG A 551 -8.73 13.06 11.90
C ARG A 551 -9.91 12.15 12.22
N ASP A 552 -10.91 12.10 11.35
CA ASP A 552 -12.15 11.33 11.46
C ASP A 552 -12.02 9.85 11.13
N MET A 553 -10.84 9.35 10.70
CA MET A 553 -10.63 7.91 10.58
C MET A 553 -10.77 7.23 11.96
N THR A 554 -11.57 6.16 11.98
CA THR A 554 -11.96 5.44 13.21
C THR A 554 -11.58 3.96 13.19
N LEU A 555 -11.79 3.30 14.33
CA LEU A 555 -11.70 1.84 14.43
C LEU A 555 -12.66 1.12 13.47
N PHE A 556 -13.82 1.71 13.18
CA PHE A 556 -14.81 1.15 12.25
C PHE A 556 -14.34 1.24 10.80
N GLY A 557 -13.70 2.34 10.41
CA GLY A 557 -13.04 2.48 9.12
C GLY A 557 -11.93 1.45 8.91
N PHE A 558 -11.11 1.21 9.93
CA PHE A 558 -10.15 0.10 9.92
C PHE A 558 -10.83 -1.25 9.73
N ARG A 559 -11.87 -1.53 10.52
CA ARG A 559 -12.63 -2.79 10.39
C ARG A 559 -13.16 -2.97 8.97
N GLN A 560 -13.75 -1.93 8.38
CA GLN A 560 -14.30 -1.99 7.02
C GLN A 560 -13.24 -2.31 5.96
N LEU A 561 -12.09 -1.62 6.00
CA LEU A 561 -10.97 -1.85 5.08
C LEU A 561 -10.44 -3.29 5.18
N ILE A 562 -10.41 -3.83 6.41
CA ILE A 562 -9.97 -5.21 6.66
C ILE A 562 -11.03 -6.22 6.19
N GLU A 563 -12.31 -6.00 6.48
CA GLU A 563 -13.39 -6.88 5.99
C GLU A 563 -13.40 -6.93 4.45
N TRP A 564 -13.22 -5.79 3.78
CA TRP A 564 -13.06 -5.72 2.33
C TRP A 564 -11.85 -6.48 1.82
N SER A 565 -10.73 -6.48 2.54
CA SER A 565 -9.55 -7.26 2.15
C SER A 565 -9.85 -8.76 2.09
N ILE A 566 -10.65 -9.28 3.03
CA ILE A 566 -11.05 -10.69 3.03
C ILE A 566 -12.12 -10.93 1.96
N GLU A 567 -13.09 -10.03 1.82
CA GLU A 567 -14.18 -10.11 0.85
C GLU A 567 -13.67 -10.14 -0.60
N HIS A 568 -12.77 -9.23 -0.96
CA HIS A 568 -12.26 -9.09 -2.32
C HIS A 568 -11.03 -9.98 -2.62
N SER A 569 -10.55 -10.74 -1.64
CA SER A 569 -9.56 -11.80 -1.87
C SER A 569 -10.04 -12.85 -2.89
N CYS A 570 -9.08 -13.53 -3.49
CA CYS A 570 -9.25 -14.68 -4.36
C CYS A 570 -9.28 -16.01 -3.61
N LEU A 571 -9.47 -16.00 -2.28
CA LEU A 571 -9.78 -17.20 -1.51
C LEU A 571 -11.06 -17.87 -2.02
N GLU A 572 -11.04 -19.20 -2.05
CA GLU A 572 -12.23 -20.03 -2.24
C GLU A 572 -13.26 -19.74 -1.15
N SER A 573 -14.56 -19.77 -1.49
CA SER A 573 -15.64 -19.35 -0.58
C SER A 573 -15.58 -20.03 0.80
N ALA A 574 -15.33 -21.34 0.84
CA ALA A 574 -15.22 -22.08 2.10
C ALA A 574 -14.02 -21.62 2.95
N LYS A 575 -12.86 -21.38 2.32
CA LYS A 575 -11.66 -20.87 2.99
C LYS A 575 -11.87 -19.44 3.46
N LYS A 576 -12.51 -18.59 2.64
CA LYS A 576 -12.84 -17.21 2.98
C LYS A 576 -13.72 -17.13 4.23
N ILE A 577 -14.77 -17.96 4.32
CA ILE A 577 -15.64 -18.03 5.52
C ILE A 577 -14.82 -18.43 6.75
N LYS A 578 -13.96 -19.43 6.63
CA LYS A 578 -13.10 -19.88 7.73
C LYS A 578 -12.13 -18.78 8.18
N VAL A 579 -11.44 -18.14 7.25
CA VAL A 579 -10.50 -17.04 7.52
C VAL A 579 -11.23 -15.86 8.17
N LYS A 580 -12.41 -15.48 7.67
CA LYS A 580 -13.23 -14.42 8.26
C LYS A 580 -13.60 -14.72 9.71
N ARG A 581 -14.09 -15.92 10.00
CA ARG A 581 -14.47 -16.33 11.37
C ARG A 581 -13.27 -16.32 12.33
N GLU A 582 -12.12 -16.84 11.88
CA GLU A 582 -10.90 -16.80 12.69
C GLU A 582 -10.41 -15.37 12.92
N TRP A 583 -10.50 -14.51 11.89
CA TRP A 583 -10.18 -13.09 11.98
C TRP A 583 -11.12 -12.35 12.96
N GLU A 584 -12.42 -12.63 12.96
CA GLU A 584 -13.38 -12.03 13.91
C GLU A 584 -12.97 -12.33 15.36
N ALA A 585 -12.58 -13.57 15.67
CA ALA A 585 -12.08 -13.91 17.00
C ALA A 585 -10.76 -13.18 17.35
N MET A 586 -9.88 -12.96 16.37
CA MET A 586 -8.66 -12.17 16.56
C MET A 586 -8.98 -10.68 16.76
N TRP A 587 -9.99 -10.16 16.06
CA TRP A 587 -10.47 -8.80 16.20
C TRP A 587 -11.03 -8.54 17.59
N ASP A 588 -11.86 -9.46 18.11
CA ASP A 588 -12.39 -9.37 19.48
C ASP A 588 -11.25 -9.35 20.52
N ALA A 589 -10.22 -10.20 20.34
CA ALA A 589 -9.05 -10.21 21.19
C ALA A 589 -8.25 -8.90 21.10
N PHE A 590 -8.13 -8.32 19.91
CA PHE A 590 -7.49 -7.04 19.67
C PHE A 590 -8.25 -5.88 20.34
N VAL A 591 -9.58 -5.83 20.20
CA VAL A 591 -10.45 -4.86 20.88
C VAL A 591 -10.30 -4.98 22.40
N ALA A 592 -10.33 -6.20 22.94
CA ALA A 592 -10.10 -6.44 24.36
C ALA A 592 -8.69 -5.98 24.81
N GLY A 593 -7.68 -6.10 23.95
CA GLY A 593 -6.34 -5.57 24.17
C GLY A 593 -6.31 -4.04 24.30
N ILE A 594 -7.03 -3.33 23.42
CA ILE A 594 -7.18 -1.87 23.50
C ILE A 594 -7.82 -1.48 24.85
N LEU A 595 -8.90 -2.15 25.25
CA LEU A 595 -9.61 -1.85 26.51
C LEU A 595 -8.74 -2.10 27.77
N LYS A 596 -7.80 -3.05 27.68
CA LYS A 596 -6.81 -3.33 28.74
C LYS A 596 -5.62 -2.37 28.74
N GLY A 597 -5.58 -1.39 27.83
CA GLY A 597 -4.50 -0.41 27.73
C GLY A 597 -3.20 -0.97 27.15
N ALA A 598 -3.25 -2.05 26.37
CA ALA A 598 -2.07 -2.72 25.83
C ALA A 598 -1.18 -1.83 24.94
N PHE A 599 -1.72 -0.72 24.44
CA PHE A 599 -1.05 0.18 23.51
C PHE A 599 -0.83 1.59 24.06
N GLY A 600 -1.27 1.89 25.28
CA GLY A 600 -1.41 3.26 25.78
C GLY A 600 -2.87 3.72 25.83
N GLY A 601 -3.09 4.97 26.24
CA GLY A 601 -4.42 5.48 26.63
C GLY A 601 -4.77 5.08 28.06
N ARG A 602 -4.90 6.06 28.96
CA ARG A 602 -5.35 5.77 30.33
C ARG A 602 -6.78 5.22 30.26
N GLN A 603 -7.06 4.11 30.98
CA GLN A 603 -8.44 3.71 31.21
C GLN A 603 -9.18 4.90 31.80
N ALA A 604 -10.30 5.27 31.19
CA ALA A 604 -11.26 6.20 31.78
C ALA A 604 -11.88 5.52 33.01
N GLY A 605 -11.12 5.45 34.11
CA GLY A 605 -11.55 5.01 35.42
C GLY A 605 -12.01 6.21 36.24
N ALA A 606 -13.13 6.03 36.93
CA ALA A 606 -13.83 7.00 37.75
C ALA A 606 -12.92 7.90 38.63
N SER A 607 -13.38 9.16 38.79
CA SER A 607 -12.91 10.24 39.69
C SER A 607 -11.77 11.15 39.18
N SER A 608 -12.14 12.18 38.42
CA SER A 608 -12.18 13.57 38.89
C SER A 608 -12.52 14.49 37.71
N SER A 609 -13.42 15.42 37.95
CA SER A 609 -14.00 16.36 36.99
C SER A 609 -12.95 17.23 36.27
N SER A 610 -12.84 17.08 34.96
CA SER A 610 -12.59 18.20 34.06
C SER A 610 -13.31 17.96 32.72
N SER A 611 -14.17 18.89 32.35
CA SER A 611 -15.04 18.83 31.18
C SER A 611 -14.23 19.10 29.91
N VAL A 612 -14.18 18.12 29.00
CA VAL A 612 -13.91 18.36 27.59
C VAL A 612 -15.24 18.23 26.84
N ALA A 613 -15.66 19.33 26.22
CA ALA A 613 -16.94 19.50 25.57
C ALA A 613 -17.08 18.62 24.31
N ALA A 614 -18.09 17.77 24.30
CA ALA A 614 -18.77 17.35 23.08
C ALA A 614 -19.73 18.48 22.65
N PRO A 615 -19.90 18.76 21.35
CA PRO A 615 -20.82 19.79 20.90
C PRO A 615 -22.25 19.28 21.09
N SER A 616 -22.98 19.85 22.03
CA SER A 616 -24.41 19.57 22.24
C SER A 616 -25.19 20.87 22.29
N GLY A 617 -26.33 20.86 21.62
CA GLY A 617 -27.23 21.99 21.41
C GLY A 617 -27.80 22.54 22.72
N GLY A 618 -27.87 23.87 22.79
CA GLY A 618 -28.49 24.60 23.90
C GLY A 618 -29.93 24.98 23.59
N GLY A 619 -30.86 24.57 24.47
CA GLY A 619 -32.15 25.20 24.69
C GLY A 619 -32.24 25.68 26.15
N PRO A 620 -32.82 26.86 26.46
CA PRO A 620 -32.65 27.49 27.77
C PRO A 620 -33.81 27.29 28.74
N GLY A 621 -33.49 27.33 30.03
CA GLY A 621 -34.39 27.52 31.18
C GLY A 621 -33.82 26.80 32.41
N GLY A 622 -33.63 27.37 33.59
CA GLY A 622 -34.01 28.67 34.15
C GLY A 622 -34.40 28.46 35.63
N GLY A 623 -33.52 28.84 36.56
CA GLY A 623 -33.77 28.97 38.02
C GLY A 623 -33.87 27.67 38.83
N SER A 624 -33.59 27.57 40.13
CA SER A 624 -33.02 28.47 41.14
C SER A 624 -33.04 27.69 42.49
N GLY A 625 -32.03 27.84 43.35
CA GLY A 625 -32.22 27.77 44.80
C GLY A 625 -31.80 26.51 45.58
N SER A 626 -30.67 26.63 46.29
CA SER A 626 -30.52 26.39 47.74
C SER A 626 -30.52 24.97 48.34
N SER A 627 -29.30 24.52 48.72
CA SER A 627 -28.95 23.65 49.86
C SER A 627 -29.42 24.23 51.22
N PRO A 628 -29.45 23.50 52.37
CA PRO A 628 -28.42 22.53 52.80
C PRO A 628 -28.82 21.32 53.69
N GLY A 629 -27.88 20.37 53.79
CA GLY A 629 -27.37 19.89 55.09
C GLY A 629 -27.76 18.50 55.60
N SER A 630 -26.73 17.79 56.09
CA SER A 630 -26.69 16.75 57.15
C SER A 630 -26.57 15.28 56.70
N GLY A 631 -25.42 14.66 57.04
CA GLY A 631 -25.31 13.20 57.31
C GLY A 631 -25.85 12.86 58.72
N PRO A 632 -25.45 11.74 59.38
CA PRO A 632 -24.39 10.77 59.06
C PRO A 632 -24.80 9.28 59.29
N GLY A 633 -23.84 8.33 59.13
CA GLY A 633 -23.71 7.21 60.08
C GLY A 633 -23.58 5.76 59.55
N SER A 634 -22.39 5.18 59.78
CA SER A 634 -22.05 3.79 60.22
C SER A 634 -22.60 2.57 59.44
N GLY A 635 -21.76 1.68 58.89
CA GLY A 635 -21.09 0.55 59.58
C GLY A 635 -21.65 -0.77 59.00
N GLY A 636 -21.02 -1.94 58.89
CA GLY A 636 -19.73 -2.52 59.20
C GLY A 636 -19.84 -4.05 58.96
N HIS A 637 -18.71 -4.70 58.60
CA HIS A 637 -18.33 -6.10 58.86
C HIS A 637 -18.90 -7.36 58.14
N HIS A 638 -17.97 -8.33 58.05
CA HIS A 638 -17.99 -9.79 57.76
C HIS A 638 -17.85 -10.23 56.29
N VAL A 639 -16.81 -10.92 55.78
CA VAL A 639 -15.80 -11.96 56.21
C VAL A 639 -16.24 -13.41 55.91
N VAL A 640 -15.31 -14.17 55.27
CA VAL A 640 -15.16 -15.65 55.10
C VAL A 640 -15.97 -16.31 53.96
N ALA A 641 -15.56 -17.37 53.25
CA ALA A 641 -14.31 -17.98 52.74
C ALA A 641 -14.68 -19.32 52.05
N GLY A 642 -13.80 -19.82 51.18
CA GLY A 642 -13.60 -21.25 50.88
C GLY A 642 -14.49 -21.87 49.78
N HIS A 643 -14.16 -22.99 49.13
CA HIS A 643 -12.91 -23.76 48.95
C HIS A 643 -13.24 -24.94 48.00
N GLY A 644 -12.25 -25.47 47.26
CA GLY A 644 -12.23 -26.83 46.67
C GLY A 644 -13.09 -27.05 45.42
N GLY A 645 -12.78 -27.93 44.46
CA GLY A 645 -11.73 -28.95 44.25
C GLY A 645 -12.16 -29.79 43.04
N VAL A 646 -11.30 -30.05 42.05
CA VAL A 646 -10.51 -31.28 41.83
C VAL A 646 -11.21 -32.42 41.04
N SER A 647 -10.59 -32.75 39.89
CA SER A 647 -10.26 -34.09 39.31
C SER A 647 -11.15 -34.86 38.31
N ASN A 648 -10.41 -35.37 37.30
CA ASN A 648 -10.41 -36.69 36.63
C ASN A 648 -11.67 -37.15 35.86
N GLY A 649 -11.60 -37.84 34.71
CA GLY A 649 -10.50 -38.44 33.95
C GLY A 649 -11.05 -39.57 33.03
N ARG A 650 -10.18 -40.07 32.13
CA ARG A 650 -10.27 -41.34 31.34
C ARG A 650 -11.33 -41.45 30.22
N VAL A 651 -11.26 -42.31 29.20
CA VAL A 651 -10.27 -43.09 28.38
C VAL A 651 -11.16 -43.94 27.43
N GLY A 652 -10.73 -44.24 26.21
CA GLY A 652 -11.24 -45.33 25.35
C GLY A 652 -11.12 -44.97 23.86
N SER A 653 -10.17 -45.47 23.06
CA SER A 653 -9.84 -46.82 22.55
C SER A 653 -10.72 -47.33 21.39
N SER A 654 -10.04 -47.53 20.24
CA SER A 654 -10.13 -48.62 19.23
C SER A 654 -11.33 -48.78 18.27
N SER A 655 -11.04 -48.79 16.95
CA SER A 655 -11.32 -49.86 15.95
C SER A 655 -11.05 -49.32 14.53
N GLN A 656 -9.97 -49.72 13.84
CA GLN A 656 -9.88 -50.75 12.79
C GLN A 656 -11.16 -51.06 11.99
N SER A 657 -11.11 -50.84 10.67
CA SER A 657 -11.58 -51.84 9.68
C SER A 657 -10.84 -51.66 8.34
N GLN A 658 -10.38 -52.80 7.82
CA GLN A 658 -9.85 -53.01 6.48
C GLN A 658 -11.00 -53.28 5.50
N GLY A 659 -10.81 -52.98 4.22
CA GLY A 659 -11.64 -53.47 3.13
C GLY A 659 -10.83 -53.56 1.84
N GLN A 660 -10.49 -54.79 1.43
CA GLN A 660 -9.87 -55.18 0.15
C GLN A 660 -10.91 -55.37 -0.96
N GLY A 661 -10.45 -55.34 -2.22
CA GLY A 661 -11.15 -55.81 -3.44
C GLY A 661 -10.68 -54.98 -4.65
N GLN A 662 -9.59 -55.26 -5.38
CA GLN A 662 -9.18 -56.39 -6.24
C GLN A 662 -9.85 -56.45 -7.64
N VAL A 663 -8.98 -56.54 -8.67
CA VAL A 663 -9.14 -57.03 -10.08
C VAL A 663 -9.86 -56.10 -11.07
N GLY A 664 -9.41 -55.81 -12.31
CA GLY A 664 -8.24 -56.26 -13.10
C GLY A 664 -8.35 -55.81 -14.59
N GLY A 665 -7.28 -56.05 -15.37
CA GLY A 665 -7.24 -56.08 -16.86
C GLY A 665 -6.61 -54.85 -17.55
N ARG A 666 -5.35 -54.85 -18.01
CA ARG A 666 -4.71 -55.44 -19.22
C ARG A 666 -5.04 -54.75 -20.56
N GLY A 667 -3.96 -54.40 -21.29
CA GLY A 667 -3.90 -54.15 -22.75
C GLY A 667 -3.24 -52.79 -23.08
N GLY A 668 -1.94 -52.73 -23.41
CA GLY A 668 -1.38 -52.89 -24.77
C GLY A 668 -1.07 -51.48 -25.33
N GLY A 669 0.17 -51.05 -25.56
CA GLY A 669 1.11 -51.56 -26.55
C GLY A 669 1.08 -50.66 -27.79
N GLY A 670 2.08 -49.80 -28.00
CA GLY A 670 2.18 -48.96 -29.20
C GLY A 670 3.45 -48.10 -29.24
N ARG A 671 4.38 -48.47 -30.12
CA ARG A 671 5.72 -47.90 -30.35
C ARG A 671 5.77 -47.44 -31.82
N ALA A 672 6.20 -46.21 -32.11
CA ALA A 672 6.68 -45.72 -33.42
C ALA A 672 7.36 -44.35 -33.17
N GLN A 673 8.68 -44.19 -33.19
CA GLN A 673 9.63 -44.04 -34.31
C GLN A 673 9.31 -42.96 -35.37
N ALA A 674 10.18 -41.93 -35.34
CA ALA A 674 10.90 -41.26 -36.43
C ALA A 674 10.15 -40.58 -37.58
N GLY A 675 10.49 -39.29 -37.78
CA GLY A 675 10.22 -38.53 -39.00
C GLY A 675 10.93 -37.18 -38.98
N SER A 676 12.16 -37.16 -39.49
CA SER A 676 12.95 -35.97 -39.82
C SER A 676 12.48 -35.36 -41.15
N SER A 677 12.38 -34.04 -41.24
CA SER A 677 12.59 -33.32 -42.52
C SER A 677 13.00 -31.87 -42.29
N THR A 678 14.22 -31.57 -42.71
CA THR A 678 14.79 -30.25 -43.00
C THR A 678 14.14 -29.60 -44.22
N ALA A 679 13.88 -28.30 -44.18
CA ALA A 679 14.01 -27.41 -45.35
C ALA A 679 14.07 -25.94 -44.91
N ALA A 680 15.04 -25.23 -45.48
CA ALA A 680 15.34 -23.83 -45.28
C ALA A 680 14.47 -22.92 -46.17
N SER A 681 14.21 -21.69 -45.72
CA SER A 681 14.23 -20.53 -46.63
C SER A 681 14.40 -19.22 -45.87
N SER A 682 15.48 -18.54 -46.22
CA SER A 682 15.82 -17.12 -46.01
C SER A 682 14.73 -16.14 -46.45
N GLY A 683 14.61 -15.00 -45.76
CA GLY A 683 13.75 -13.89 -46.20
C GLY A 683 13.90 -12.59 -45.40
N SER A 684 14.98 -11.85 -45.72
CA SER A 684 15.12 -10.37 -45.68
C SER A 684 14.44 -9.50 -44.59
N ARG A 685 15.31 -8.86 -43.79
CA ARG A 685 15.16 -7.49 -43.25
C ARG A 685 14.58 -6.52 -44.28
N GLN A 686 13.61 -5.70 -43.87
CA GLN A 686 13.48 -4.34 -44.38
C GLN A 686 13.09 -3.37 -43.27
N THR A 687 13.97 -2.38 -43.11
CA THR A 687 13.89 -1.19 -42.27
C THR A 687 12.98 -0.13 -42.89
N ARG A 688 12.12 0.52 -42.09
CA ARG A 688 11.62 1.90 -42.30
C ARG A 688 11.49 2.53 -40.91
N LYS A 689 12.43 3.42 -40.55
CA LYS A 689 12.34 4.89 -40.62
C LYS A 689 11.28 5.45 -39.70
#